data_AF-A0A819IF63-F1
#
_entry.id   AF-A0A819IF63-F1
#
_cell.length_a   1.000
_cell.length_b   1.000
_cell.length_c   1.000
_cell.angle_alpha   90.00
_cell.angle_beta   90.00
_cell.angle_gamma   90.00
#
_symmetry.space_group_name_H-M   'P 1'
#
loop_
_entity.id
_entity.type
_entity.pdbx_description
1 polymer ?
#
loop_
_entity_poly.entity_id
_entity_poly.type
_entity_poly.pdbx_seq_one_letter_code
_entity_poly.pdbx_strand_id
1 'polypeptide(L)'
;MSITFNGEETGNHQDVLREEINTNTDPLYRDEIPSVNLNNEETLERNQFPVTNNPMKINHRLVDGATSSKGSVTVMNIMNDIEGNLGPILDYAEEPLLPLYKACASLENIIDDLSTYIKMALDETPEKPFDELTIDESAAIRLYTLEWKKPYESLYTMLNRTLKDESREKLRPYFKYLKLLLTAIVKLPCIPPLSVWRGVTKNLSTQFPPGTTVVWWGFSSCTTEMTVLENNMYLGNTGSRTLFSVEAINARTIRNHSHFVNEDEVLLLPGTQMIVQSQFSPASDLYIIHLKQVRPEQILLEPPFEGAYVYPKIQRQWYRKKRFAIPIGFLFTLIIGGIIIGSVLGTRPRIHTAASVCTHPFQAPTTYATGNNPQAAALGHFMTNNELVVAVVNSGDNALLLLSVNADGTLQNPRSYPIGYRPSSSVAADFNNDNKLDFAVSHYGDDTIRIILGNENGIFQNSINYVAGNRPVSLVAKDFNNDNKIDLVVANFGTGTVSIMFNKGNGMFQYPVNYPIGRRPSSLVVNDFNNDNKLDLAISNYDDSNVIILFGEENSTFGIPISYPVNGSTSSIVCGDFNNDNQPDLVVTSANDNIISVLLGNKNRTFQPYINSATDKIPFSIIAGDFNNDTKLDVAVVNTQDNSTSVLLGIGNGSFQTPTTYIVGYLPVSVILGDFNDDTKLD
;
A
#
# COMPACT_ATOMS: atom_id res chain seq x y z
N MET A 1 10.83 46.89 -22.81
CA MET A 1 11.41 47.16 -24.14
C MET A 1 10.86 46.07 -25.05
N SER A 2 9.83 46.44 -25.81
CA SER A 2 9.14 45.64 -26.81
C SER A 2 10.03 45.38 -28.02
N ILE A 3 9.78 44.29 -28.75
CA ILE A 3 9.48 44.27 -30.20
C ILE A 3 9.07 42.85 -30.60
N THR A 4 7.85 42.76 -31.13
CA THR A 4 7.21 41.69 -31.91
C THR A 4 7.62 41.78 -33.39
N PHE A 5 7.55 40.68 -34.16
CA PHE A 5 6.50 40.43 -35.17
C PHE A 5 6.78 39.26 -36.14
N ASN A 6 5.69 38.52 -36.36
CA ASN A 6 5.21 37.61 -37.42
C ASN A 6 5.81 37.59 -38.84
N GLY A 7 5.47 36.50 -39.55
CA GLY A 7 5.18 36.47 -41.00
C GLY A 7 6.03 35.44 -41.74
N GLU A 8 5.61 34.18 -41.92
CA GLU A 8 4.65 33.64 -42.92
C GLU A 8 5.20 33.56 -44.37
N GLU A 9 4.84 32.47 -45.03
CA GLU A 9 4.80 32.19 -46.47
C GLU A 9 5.93 31.40 -47.21
N THR A 10 5.50 30.19 -47.62
CA THR A 10 5.54 29.62 -48.99
C THR A 10 6.81 28.93 -49.51
N GLY A 11 6.61 27.79 -50.19
CA GLY A 11 7.50 27.37 -51.29
C GLY A 11 7.72 25.87 -51.49
N ASN A 12 6.73 25.23 -52.12
CA ASN A 12 6.74 23.95 -52.84
C ASN A 12 8.08 23.35 -53.35
N HIS A 13 8.17 22.02 -53.26
CA HIS A 13 8.60 21.12 -54.35
C HIS A 13 7.81 19.79 -54.20
N GLN A 14 6.77 19.55 -55.01
CA GLN A 14 6.75 18.72 -56.23
C GLN A 14 7.32 17.30 -56.01
N ASP A 15 6.47 16.29 -55.86
CA ASP A 15 5.75 15.52 -56.92
C ASP A 15 6.55 14.29 -57.37
N VAL A 16 6.06 13.10 -56.99
CA VAL A 16 6.12 11.90 -57.84
C VAL A 16 4.78 11.15 -57.73
N LEU A 17 4.14 11.01 -58.90
CA LEU A 17 2.86 10.39 -59.26
C LEU A 17 2.83 8.87 -59.01
N ARG A 18 1.70 8.29 -58.54
CA ARG A 18 0.63 7.51 -59.27
C ARG A 18 1.19 6.37 -60.17
N GLU A 19 0.63 5.18 -60.30
CA GLU A 19 -0.75 4.65 -60.18
C GLU A 19 -0.73 3.10 -60.27
N GLU A 20 -1.91 2.48 -60.17
CA GLU A 20 -2.32 1.09 -60.51
C GLU A 20 -2.26 -0.02 -59.44
N ILE A 21 -3.19 -0.99 -59.31
CA ILE A 21 -4.57 -1.27 -59.78
C ILE A 21 -5.12 -2.42 -58.88
N ASN A 22 -6.43 -2.37 -58.57
CA ASN A 22 -7.42 -3.42 -58.20
C ASN A 22 -7.02 -4.87 -57.82
N THR A 23 -7.74 -5.45 -56.85
CA THR A 23 -8.91 -6.34 -57.13
C THR A 23 -9.66 -6.84 -55.87
N ASN A 24 -10.98 -6.60 -55.87
CA ASN A 24 -12.13 -7.44 -55.49
C ASN A 24 -12.17 -8.20 -54.14
N THR A 25 -13.23 -7.95 -53.36
CA THR A 25 -14.48 -8.75 -53.36
C THR A 25 -15.63 -8.00 -52.67
N ASP A 26 -16.80 -8.06 -53.30
CA ASP A 26 -18.08 -7.40 -52.98
C ASP A 26 -19.04 -8.43 -52.27
N PRO A 27 -20.35 -8.21 -52.10
CA PRO A 27 -21.07 -7.96 -50.83
C PRO A 27 -22.12 -9.06 -50.52
N LEU A 28 -22.97 -8.86 -49.48
CA LEU A 28 -24.43 -9.19 -49.42
C LEU A 28 -24.92 -9.30 -47.96
N TYR A 29 -25.80 -8.39 -47.52
CA TYR A 29 -27.21 -8.69 -47.18
C TYR A 29 -27.91 -7.40 -46.71
N ARG A 30 -28.94 -7.03 -47.46
CA ARG A 30 -29.94 -5.98 -47.21
C ARG A 30 -31.27 -6.74 -47.15
N ASP A 31 -32.12 -6.41 -46.18
CA ASP A 31 -33.59 -6.61 -46.12
C ASP A 31 -33.97 -6.28 -44.66
N GLU A 32 -35.09 -5.68 -44.27
CA GLU A 32 -36.20 -4.94 -44.88
C GLU A 32 -36.86 -4.22 -43.69
N ILE A 33 -37.34 -3.00 -43.92
CA ILE A 33 -38.14 -2.22 -42.95
C ILE A 33 -39.62 -2.48 -43.24
N PRO A 34 -40.49 -2.62 -42.22
CA PRO A 34 -41.86 -2.20 -42.32
C PRO A 34 -42.11 -0.92 -41.52
N SER A 35 -42.57 0.09 -42.24
CA SER A 35 -43.16 1.33 -41.77
C SER A 35 -44.41 1.10 -40.92
N VAL A 36 -44.50 1.74 -39.76
CA VAL A 36 -45.77 2.15 -39.16
C VAL A 36 -45.67 3.62 -38.78
N ASN A 37 -46.55 4.40 -39.40
CA ASN A 37 -46.69 5.83 -39.24
C ASN A 37 -48.03 6.06 -38.54
N LEU A 38 -48.04 6.57 -37.31
CA LEU A 38 -49.20 7.22 -36.71
C LEU A 38 -48.72 8.34 -35.78
N ASN A 39 -48.74 9.55 -36.37
CA ASN A 39 -49.06 10.84 -35.77
C ASN A 39 -49.39 10.84 -34.27
N ASN A 40 -48.63 11.63 -33.51
CA ASN A 40 -49.21 12.64 -32.62
C ASN A 40 -48.18 13.74 -32.40
N GLU A 41 -48.49 14.92 -32.96
CA GLU A 41 -47.84 16.18 -32.66
C GLU A 41 -48.20 16.59 -31.22
N GLU A 42 -47.22 16.71 -30.35
CA GLU A 42 -47.26 17.72 -29.29
C GLU A 42 -45.96 18.51 -29.32
N THR A 43 -46.12 19.75 -29.76
CA THR A 43 -45.16 20.84 -29.71
C THR A 43 -44.72 21.10 -28.27
N LEU A 44 -43.44 20.87 -27.96
CA LEU A 44 -42.79 21.45 -26.79
C LEU A 44 -41.75 22.46 -27.24
N GLU A 45 -42.09 23.72 -26.97
CA GLU A 45 -41.29 24.91 -27.19
C GLU A 45 -39.88 24.75 -26.61
N ARG A 46 -38.88 25.16 -27.41
CA ARG A 46 -37.53 25.48 -26.93
C ARG A 46 -37.63 26.59 -25.88
N ASN A 47 -37.69 26.21 -24.61
CA ASN A 47 -37.40 27.14 -23.53
C ASN A 47 -35.89 27.35 -23.44
N GLN A 48 -35.46 28.47 -24.02
CA GLN A 48 -34.19 29.11 -23.72
C GLN A 48 -34.07 29.30 -22.20
N PHE A 49 -33.13 28.62 -21.56
CA PHE A 49 -32.82 28.87 -20.15
C PHE A 49 -31.94 30.13 -20.03
N PRO A 50 -32.26 31.05 -19.10
CA PRO A 50 -31.48 32.25 -18.91
C PRO A 50 -30.16 31.93 -18.18
N VAL A 51 -29.07 32.45 -18.73
CA VAL A 51 -27.75 32.50 -18.06
C VAL A 51 -27.87 33.42 -16.84
N THR A 52 -28.09 32.85 -15.66
CA THR A 52 -28.05 33.62 -14.41
C THR A 52 -26.66 33.57 -13.79
N ASN A 53 -25.92 34.66 -13.96
CA ASN A 53 -24.75 34.99 -13.14
C ASN A 53 -25.13 34.98 -11.65
N ASN A 54 -24.48 34.15 -10.83
CA ASN A 54 -24.53 34.34 -9.39
C ASN A 54 -23.26 33.84 -8.67
N PRO A 55 -22.51 34.73 -7.98
CA PRO A 55 -21.28 34.38 -7.28
C PRO A 55 -21.60 33.76 -5.90
N MET A 56 -21.15 32.52 -5.66
CA MET A 56 -21.31 31.88 -4.34
C MET A 56 -20.34 32.48 -3.30
N LYS A 57 -20.90 33.17 -2.31
CA LYS A 57 -20.22 33.65 -1.10
C LYS A 57 -20.12 32.54 -0.05
N ILE A 58 -19.01 32.51 0.69
CA ILE A 58 -18.93 31.83 2.00
C ILE A 58 -18.25 32.75 3.01
N ASN A 59 -18.95 33.03 4.11
CA ASN A 59 -18.50 33.72 5.32
C ASN A 59 -17.86 32.74 6.30
N HIS A 60 -16.79 33.14 7.00
CA HIS A 60 -16.32 32.51 8.22
C HIS A 60 -16.45 33.51 9.38
N ARG A 61 -17.00 33.09 10.52
CA ARG A 61 -17.05 33.87 11.76
C ARG A 61 -16.30 33.11 12.85
N LEU A 62 -15.32 33.77 13.44
CA LEU A 62 -14.71 33.43 14.74
C LEU A 62 -15.67 33.87 15.86
N VAL A 63 -15.82 33.09 16.93
CA VAL A 63 -16.53 33.55 18.13
C VAL A 63 -15.69 33.25 19.37
N ASP A 64 -15.27 34.34 20.03
CA ASP A 64 -14.75 34.40 21.40
C ASP A 64 -15.84 34.06 22.43
N GLY A 65 -15.43 33.52 23.59
CA GLY A 65 -16.33 32.93 24.59
C GLY A 65 -17.09 33.88 25.51
N ALA A 66 -18.10 33.34 26.21
CA ALA A 66 -18.46 33.60 27.63
C ALA A 66 -19.76 32.87 28.08
N THR A 67 -19.63 32.11 29.18
CA THR A 67 -20.49 31.95 30.37
C THR A 67 -22.02 31.67 30.33
N SER A 68 -22.36 30.51 30.93
CA SER A 68 -23.42 30.19 31.93
C SER A 68 -24.91 30.49 31.70
N SER A 69 -25.77 29.47 31.87
CA SER A 69 -26.77 29.40 32.97
C SER A 69 -27.48 28.03 33.03
N LYS A 70 -27.99 27.71 34.22
CA LYS A 70 -28.46 26.40 34.72
C LYS A 70 -29.90 26.06 34.33
N GLY A 71 -30.18 24.77 34.15
CA GLY A 71 -31.51 24.15 34.22
C GLY A 71 -31.39 22.61 34.25
N SER A 72 -31.89 21.98 35.30
CA SER A 72 -31.61 20.60 35.76
C SER A 72 -32.55 19.53 35.17
N VAL A 73 -32.18 18.24 35.38
CA VAL A 73 -32.99 16.98 35.41
C VAL A 73 -32.84 16.13 34.13
N THR A 74 -32.37 14.86 34.07
CA THR A 74 -32.12 13.76 35.03
C THR A 74 -30.92 12.94 34.57
N VAL A 75 -30.14 12.40 35.51
CA VAL A 75 -28.96 11.55 35.27
C VAL A 75 -29.39 10.12 34.86
N MET A 76 -29.02 9.70 33.65
CA MET A 76 -28.71 8.29 33.36
C MET A 76 -27.27 8.22 32.86
N ASN A 77 -26.52 7.26 33.40
CA ASN A 77 -25.08 7.08 33.28
C ASN A 77 -24.55 7.31 31.85
N ILE A 78 -23.78 8.39 31.68
CA ILE A 78 -22.86 8.59 30.57
C ILE A 78 -21.48 8.81 31.20
N MET A 79 -20.72 7.73 31.34
CA MET A 79 -19.28 7.77 31.57
C MET A 79 -18.52 6.94 30.52
N ASN A 80 -19.09 6.83 29.32
CA ASN A 80 -18.38 6.51 28.08
C ASN A 80 -18.64 7.68 27.12
N ASP A 81 -17.62 8.11 26.37
CA ASP A 81 -17.63 9.20 25.35
C ASP A 81 -17.03 10.54 25.75
N ILE A 82 -15.92 10.53 26.49
CA ILE A 82 -14.92 11.60 26.38
C ILE A 82 -13.57 10.98 26.04
N GLU A 83 -13.48 10.40 24.85
CA GLU A 83 -12.25 10.13 24.11
C GLU A 83 -12.67 9.80 22.66
N GLY A 84 -12.90 10.84 21.86
CA GLY A 84 -13.28 10.74 20.46
C GLY A 84 -12.14 10.20 19.61
N ASN A 85 -11.85 8.91 19.75
CA ASN A 85 -11.01 8.16 18.84
C ASN A 85 -11.91 7.70 17.69
N LEU A 86 -11.83 8.40 16.55
CA LEU A 86 -12.56 8.05 15.33
C LEU A 86 -11.99 6.74 14.76
N GLY A 87 -12.52 5.61 15.21
CA GLY A 87 -12.26 4.31 14.57
C GLY A 87 -12.80 4.27 13.13
N PRO A 88 -12.24 3.43 12.25
CA PRO A 88 -12.79 3.21 10.91
C PRO A 88 -14.21 2.66 11.02
N ILE A 89 -15.15 3.16 10.19
CA ILE A 89 -16.49 2.57 10.10
C ILE A 89 -16.40 1.37 9.16
N LEU A 90 -16.29 0.17 9.74
CA LEU A 90 -15.97 -1.08 9.04
C LEU A 90 -17.21 -1.84 8.53
N ASP A 91 -18.38 -1.61 9.14
CA ASP A 91 -19.64 -2.35 8.91
C ASP A 91 -20.17 -2.29 7.45
N TYR A 92 -19.57 -1.46 6.60
CA TYR A 92 -20.06 -1.14 5.27
C TYR A 92 -19.27 -1.84 4.13
N ALA A 93 -18.10 -2.39 4.43
CA ALA A 93 -17.27 -3.07 3.43
C ALA A 93 -17.95 -4.35 2.88
N GLU A 94 -18.71 -5.05 3.72
CA GLU A 94 -19.36 -6.33 3.42
C GLU A 94 -20.73 -6.21 2.71
N GLU A 95 -21.35 -5.03 2.71
CA GLU A 95 -22.65 -4.87 2.03
C GLU A 95 -22.51 -5.04 0.51
N PRO A 96 -23.45 -5.73 -0.18
CA PRO A 96 -23.36 -5.91 -1.62
C PRO A 96 -23.37 -4.57 -2.36
N LEU A 97 -22.72 -4.50 -3.53
CA LEU A 97 -22.89 -3.35 -4.42
C LEU A 97 -24.35 -3.26 -4.84
N LEU A 98 -25.00 -2.13 -4.56
CA LEU A 98 -26.43 -1.93 -4.80
C LEU A 98 -26.65 -1.14 -6.09
N PRO A 99 -27.73 -1.42 -6.85
CA PRO A 99 -28.22 -0.53 -7.90
C PRO A 99 -28.51 0.88 -7.36
N LEU A 100 -28.47 1.90 -8.22
CA LEU A 100 -28.46 3.31 -7.83
C LEU A 100 -29.63 3.69 -6.90
N TYR A 101 -30.85 3.28 -7.24
CA TYR A 101 -32.04 3.53 -6.40
C TYR A 101 -31.88 3.00 -4.98
N LYS A 102 -31.34 1.79 -4.82
CA LYS A 102 -31.11 1.18 -3.50
C LYS A 102 -29.91 1.81 -2.79
N ALA A 103 -28.88 2.20 -3.54
CA ALA A 103 -27.70 2.87 -3.01
C ALA A 103 -28.02 4.26 -2.43
N CYS A 104 -29.03 4.93 -2.99
CA CYS A 104 -29.48 6.26 -2.55
C CYS A 104 -30.61 6.23 -1.51
N ALA A 105 -31.17 5.06 -1.16
CA ALA A 105 -32.35 4.97 -0.29
C ALA A 105 -32.17 5.66 1.08
N SER A 106 -30.98 5.60 1.67
CA SER A 106 -30.65 6.29 2.94
C SER A 106 -30.55 7.82 2.80
N LEU A 107 -30.39 8.33 1.58
CA LEU A 107 -30.27 9.75 1.27
C LEU A 107 -31.63 10.41 1.00
N GLU A 108 -32.67 9.65 0.65
CA GLU A 108 -34.01 10.20 0.38
C GLU A 108 -34.62 10.97 1.56
N ASN A 109 -34.22 10.63 2.79
CA ASN A 109 -34.67 11.32 4.01
C ASN A 109 -33.84 12.58 4.35
N ILE A 110 -32.74 12.80 3.63
CA ILE A 110 -31.76 13.86 3.90
C ILE A 110 -31.74 14.87 2.76
N ILE A 111 -32.05 14.42 1.54
CA ILE A 111 -31.91 15.17 0.32
C ILE A 111 -33.27 15.26 -0.37
N ASP A 112 -33.83 16.47 -0.39
CA ASP A 112 -35.12 16.74 -1.00
C ASP A 112 -35.13 16.45 -2.51
N ASP A 113 -36.22 15.84 -2.99
CA ASP A 113 -36.46 15.54 -4.41
C ASP A 113 -35.39 14.64 -5.09
N LEU A 114 -34.57 13.93 -4.30
CA LEU A 114 -33.50 13.07 -4.80
C LEU A 114 -34.00 12.03 -5.83
N SER A 115 -35.20 11.48 -5.65
CA SER A 115 -35.76 10.46 -6.54
C SER A 115 -35.97 10.96 -7.97
N THR A 116 -36.32 12.24 -8.15
CA THR A 116 -36.42 12.88 -9.46
C THR A 116 -35.06 12.94 -10.14
N TYR A 117 -34.01 13.34 -9.41
CA TYR A 117 -32.65 13.43 -9.95
C TYR A 117 -32.01 12.06 -10.21
N ILE A 118 -32.31 11.04 -9.40
CA ILE A 118 -31.91 9.65 -9.69
C ILE A 118 -32.52 9.21 -11.03
N LYS A 119 -33.81 9.47 -11.23
CA LYS A 119 -34.49 9.14 -12.47
C LYS A 119 -33.86 9.85 -13.66
N MET A 120 -33.61 11.16 -13.55
CA MET A 120 -32.94 11.93 -14.60
C MET A 120 -31.54 11.37 -14.92
N ALA A 121 -30.75 11.01 -13.91
CA ALA A 121 -29.42 10.44 -14.11
C ALA A 121 -29.47 9.09 -14.85
N LEU A 122 -30.46 8.25 -14.57
CA LEU A 122 -30.67 6.98 -15.27
C LEU A 122 -31.18 7.19 -16.69
N ASP A 123 -32.19 8.05 -16.88
CA ASP A 123 -32.79 8.34 -18.19
C ASP A 123 -31.77 8.97 -19.16
N GLU A 124 -30.83 9.77 -18.64
CA GLU A 124 -29.75 10.36 -19.43
C GLU A 124 -28.53 9.44 -19.62
N THR A 125 -28.47 8.29 -18.93
CA THR A 125 -27.39 7.32 -19.10
C THR A 125 -27.67 6.45 -20.33
N PRO A 126 -26.72 6.30 -21.27
CA PRO A 126 -26.90 5.44 -22.44
C PRO A 126 -27.20 3.98 -22.03
N GLU A 127 -28.02 3.27 -22.82
CA GLU A 127 -28.31 1.83 -22.60
C GLU A 127 -27.04 0.98 -22.56
N LYS A 128 -25.99 1.42 -23.27
CA LYS A 128 -24.65 0.85 -23.22
C LYS A 128 -23.65 1.95 -22.85
N PRO A 129 -23.35 2.11 -21.55
CA PRO A 129 -22.37 3.11 -21.10
C PRO A 129 -20.96 2.83 -21.64
N PHE A 130 -20.15 3.90 -21.68
CA PHE A 130 -18.72 3.81 -22.00
C PHE A 130 -17.92 3.12 -20.88
N ASP A 131 -16.65 2.84 -21.15
CA ASP A 131 -15.65 2.45 -20.13
C ASP A 131 -16.04 1.21 -19.30
N GLU A 132 -16.81 0.29 -19.90
CA GLU A 132 -17.29 -0.96 -19.29
C GLU A 132 -18.09 -0.75 -17.98
N LEU A 133 -18.62 0.46 -17.76
CA LEU A 133 -19.48 0.74 -16.62
C LEU A 133 -20.86 0.13 -16.81
N THR A 134 -21.45 -0.33 -15.70
CA THR A 134 -22.88 -0.64 -15.67
C THR A 134 -23.70 0.65 -15.74
N ILE A 135 -24.99 0.54 -16.09
CA ILE A 135 -25.92 1.68 -16.12
C ILE A 135 -25.95 2.37 -14.75
N ASP A 136 -26.03 1.62 -13.66
CA ASP A 136 -26.04 2.17 -12.30
C ASP A 136 -24.74 2.90 -11.93
N GLU A 137 -23.57 2.37 -12.33
CA GLU A 137 -22.27 2.98 -12.08
C GLU A 137 -22.11 4.30 -12.87
N SER A 138 -22.47 4.29 -14.14
CA SER A 138 -22.46 5.50 -14.98
C SER A 138 -23.45 6.54 -14.48
N ALA A 139 -24.66 6.12 -14.11
CA ALA A 139 -25.69 6.99 -13.58
C ALA A 139 -25.32 7.56 -12.19
N ALA A 140 -24.53 6.84 -11.38
CA ALA A 140 -24.00 7.38 -10.13
C ALA A 140 -23.03 8.55 -10.37
N ILE A 141 -22.13 8.44 -11.36
CA ILE A 141 -21.25 9.55 -11.76
C ILE A 141 -22.10 10.71 -12.30
N ARG A 142 -23.11 10.43 -13.12
CA ARG A 142 -24.00 11.47 -13.65
C ARG A 142 -24.76 12.20 -12.53
N LEU A 143 -25.35 11.45 -11.61
CA LEU A 143 -26.06 11.98 -10.44
C LEU A 143 -25.16 12.87 -9.59
N TYR A 144 -23.88 12.50 -9.44
CA TYR A 144 -22.90 13.31 -8.74
C TYR A 144 -22.70 14.68 -9.39
N THR A 145 -22.74 14.76 -10.71
CA THR A 145 -22.51 15.99 -11.49
C THR A 145 -23.76 16.81 -11.79
N LEU A 146 -24.96 16.26 -11.57
CA LEU A 146 -26.22 16.96 -11.84
C LEU A 146 -26.35 18.23 -10.97
N GLU A 147 -26.62 19.36 -11.64
CA GLU A 147 -27.03 20.59 -10.97
C GLU A 147 -28.53 20.60 -10.67
N TRP A 148 -28.86 21.03 -9.45
CA TRP A 148 -30.22 20.97 -8.94
C TRP A 148 -30.84 22.36 -8.97
N LYS A 149 -32.12 22.43 -9.34
CA LYS A 149 -32.84 23.71 -9.38
C LYS A 149 -33.05 24.23 -7.96
N LYS A 150 -32.72 25.50 -7.72
CA LYS A 150 -33.00 26.17 -6.44
C LYS A 150 -34.51 26.05 -6.11
N PRO A 151 -34.88 25.85 -4.83
CA PRO A 151 -34.06 26.05 -3.62
C PRO A 151 -33.21 24.85 -3.18
N TYR A 152 -33.24 23.72 -3.90
CA TYR A 152 -32.57 22.49 -3.48
C TYR A 152 -31.03 22.59 -3.58
N GLU A 153 -30.32 21.97 -2.62
CA GLU A 153 -28.87 21.80 -2.67
C GLU A 153 -28.53 20.49 -3.41
N SER A 154 -27.57 20.53 -4.33
CA SER A 154 -27.16 19.34 -5.08
C SER A 154 -26.48 18.28 -4.22
N LEU A 155 -26.57 17.01 -4.63
CA LEU A 155 -25.85 15.88 -4.00
C LEU A 155 -24.35 16.17 -3.88
N TYR A 156 -23.73 16.72 -4.93
CA TYR A 156 -22.35 17.20 -4.93
C TYR A 156 -22.05 18.10 -3.72
N THR A 157 -22.90 19.12 -3.51
CA THR A 157 -22.72 20.16 -2.49
C THR A 157 -22.86 19.56 -1.11
N MET A 158 -23.92 18.78 -0.88
CA MET A 158 -24.21 18.17 0.41
C MET A 158 -23.16 17.13 0.81
N LEU A 159 -22.75 16.27 -0.12
CA LEU A 159 -21.72 15.26 0.11
C LEU A 159 -20.36 15.92 0.43
N ASN A 160 -19.93 16.90 -0.38
CA ASN A 160 -18.66 17.60 -0.14
C ASN A 160 -18.65 18.43 1.14
N ARG A 161 -19.80 18.93 1.61
CA ARG A 161 -19.93 19.54 2.93
C ARG A 161 -19.76 18.49 4.03
N THR A 162 -20.43 17.35 3.89
CA THR A 162 -20.37 16.24 4.86
C THR A 162 -18.96 15.65 4.97
N LEU A 163 -18.23 15.52 3.86
CA LEU A 163 -16.84 15.04 3.85
C LEU A 163 -15.85 15.94 4.60
N LYS A 164 -16.22 17.22 4.80
CA LYS A 164 -15.43 18.21 5.54
C LYS A 164 -15.87 18.35 7.00
N ASP A 165 -16.93 17.66 7.41
CA ASP A 165 -17.44 17.72 8.78
C ASP A 165 -16.58 16.86 9.71
N GLU A 166 -16.39 17.32 10.94
CA GLU A 166 -15.62 16.60 11.96
C GLU A 166 -16.35 15.32 12.42
N SER A 167 -17.70 15.30 12.33
CA SER A 167 -18.52 14.15 12.71
C SER A 167 -18.62 13.14 11.57
N ARG A 168 -17.88 12.04 11.68
CA ARG A 168 -17.89 10.95 10.68
C ARG A 168 -19.22 10.20 10.60
N GLU A 169 -20.01 10.22 11.67
CA GLU A 169 -21.36 9.63 11.70
C GLU A 169 -22.29 10.24 10.64
N LYS A 170 -22.09 11.52 10.28
CA LYS A 170 -22.89 12.17 9.22
C LYS A 170 -22.61 11.61 7.82
N LEU A 171 -21.50 10.90 7.62
CA LEU A 171 -21.19 10.24 6.35
C LEU A 171 -21.91 8.89 6.18
N ARG A 172 -22.35 8.24 7.27
CA ARG A 172 -22.98 6.91 7.20
C ARG A 172 -24.10 6.82 6.16
N PRO A 173 -25.02 7.79 6.04
CA PRO A 173 -26.08 7.73 5.03
C PRO A 173 -25.58 7.74 3.58
N TYR A 174 -24.37 8.26 3.33
CA TYR A 174 -23.77 8.35 1.99
C TYR A 174 -22.97 7.12 1.58
N PHE A 175 -22.69 6.19 2.50
CA PHE A 175 -21.78 5.08 2.23
C PHE A 175 -22.24 4.20 1.06
N LYS A 176 -23.52 3.84 1.05
CA LYS A 176 -24.21 3.09 -0.03
C LYS A 176 -23.94 3.69 -1.40
N TYR A 177 -24.19 4.99 -1.52
CA TYR A 177 -23.90 5.76 -2.72
C TYR A 177 -22.39 5.89 -3.02
N LEU A 178 -21.56 6.17 -2.01
CA LEU A 178 -20.11 6.37 -2.17
C LEU A 178 -19.41 5.11 -2.68
N LYS A 179 -19.84 3.90 -2.28
CA LYS A 179 -19.30 2.65 -2.82
C LYS A 179 -19.59 2.50 -4.29
N LEU A 180 -20.83 2.78 -4.69
CA LEU A 180 -21.22 2.73 -6.10
C LEU A 180 -20.41 3.73 -6.92
N LEU A 181 -20.32 4.98 -6.45
CA LEU A 181 -19.55 6.04 -7.09
C LEU A 181 -18.05 5.70 -7.19
N LEU A 182 -17.43 5.25 -6.09
CA LEU A 182 -15.99 4.92 -6.08
C LEU A 182 -15.68 3.68 -6.92
N THR A 183 -16.56 2.68 -6.91
CA THR A 183 -16.42 1.49 -7.77
C THR A 183 -16.44 1.90 -9.24
N ALA A 184 -17.35 2.81 -9.62
CA ALA A 184 -17.40 3.37 -10.97
C ALA A 184 -16.11 4.12 -11.33
N ILE A 185 -15.65 5.02 -10.45
CA ILE A 185 -14.45 5.86 -10.70
C ILE A 185 -13.18 5.01 -10.87
N VAL A 186 -13.03 3.91 -10.12
CA VAL A 186 -11.84 3.04 -10.21
C VAL A 186 -11.74 2.31 -11.56
N LYS A 187 -12.88 1.98 -12.18
CA LYS A 187 -12.93 1.33 -13.51
C LYS A 187 -12.57 2.27 -14.66
N LEU A 188 -12.70 3.58 -14.46
CA LEU A 188 -12.39 4.56 -15.49
C LEU A 188 -10.90 4.56 -15.84
N PRO A 189 -10.54 4.79 -17.12
CA PRO A 189 -9.16 4.80 -17.55
C PRO A 189 -8.34 5.87 -16.82
N CYS A 190 -7.16 5.46 -16.36
CA CYS A 190 -6.14 6.36 -15.84
C CYS A 190 -5.25 6.81 -17.01
N ILE A 191 -5.21 8.11 -17.32
CA ILE A 191 -4.32 8.65 -18.36
C ILE A 191 -3.32 9.63 -17.71
N PRO A 192 -2.16 9.15 -17.23
CA PRO A 192 -1.13 10.02 -16.66
C PRO A 192 0.01 10.38 -17.63
N PRO A 193 0.71 11.51 -17.40
CA PRO A 193 0.34 12.61 -16.51
C PRO A 193 -0.65 13.56 -17.19
N LEU A 194 -1.69 13.97 -16.46
CA LEU A 194 -2.67 14.94 -16.94
C LEU A 194 -2.52 16.24 -16.15
N SER A 195 -2.23 17.34 -16.86
CA SER A 195 -2.40 18.66 -16.30
C SER A 195 -3.89 18.97 -16.24
N VAL A 196 -4.41 19.17 -15.03
CA VAL A 196 -5.80 19.54 -14.82
C VAL A 196 -5.87 20.82 -14.01
N TRP A 197 -6.94 21.57 -14.20
CA TRP A 197 -7.09 22.89 -13.63
C TRP A 197 -8.36 23.01 -12.81
N ARG A 198 -8.30 23.85 -11.77
CA ARG A 198 -9.46 24.18 -10.95
C ARG A 198 -9.44 25.64 -10.52
N GLY A 199 -10.51 26.36 -10.81
CA GLY A 199 -10.72 27.72 -10.32
C GLY A 199 -11.43 27.77 -8.97
N VAL A 200 -11.12 28.79 -8.17
CA VAL A 200 -11.83 29.16 -6.94
C VAL A 200 -11.93 30.68 -6.85
N THR A 201 -13.13 31.21 -6.59
CA THR A 201 -13.41 32.65 -6.46
C THR A 201 -12.99 33.25 -5.10
N LYS A 202 -11.84 32.83 -4.57
CA LYS A 202 -11.21 33.36 -3.34
C LYS A 202 -9.69 33.36 -3.47
N ASN A 203 -9.02 34.25 -2.74
CA ASN A 203 -7.57 34.13 -2.51
C ASN A 203 -7.29 33.03 -1.47
N LEU A 204 -6.60 31.98 -1.88
CA LEU A 204 -6.16 30.88 -1.02
C LEU A 204 -4.63 30.80 -0.90
N SER A 205 -3.87 31.71 -1.52
CA SER A 205 -2.40 31.67 -1.56
C SER A 205 -1.75 31.48 -0.18
N THR A 206 -2.28 32.12 0.86
CA THR A 206 -1.74 32.00 2.24
C THR A 206 -1.92 30.61 2.86
N GLN A 207 -2.85 29.80 2.35
CA GLN A 207 -3.13 28.45 2.83
C GLN A 207 -2.29 27.37 2.12
N PHE A 208 -1.62 27.72 1.02
CA PHE A 208 -0.81 26.81 0.20
C PHE A 208 0.59 27.39 -0.01
N PRO A 209 1.43 27.47 1.03
CA PRO A 209 2.81 27.90 0.87
C PRO A 209 3.63 26.85 0.09
N PRO A 210 4.54 27.26 -0.82
CA PRO A 210 5.41 26.33 -1.55
C PRO A 210 6.20 25.41 -0.62
N GLY A 211 6.41 24.16 -1.04
CA GLY A 211 7.06 23.10 -0.27
C GLY A 211 6.15 22.37 0.71
N THR A 212 4.90 22.79 0.90
CA THR A 212 3.96 22.07 1.77
C THR A 212 3.26 20.93 1.05
N THR A 213 2.98 19.86 1.80
CA THR A 213 2.11 18.77 1.36
C THR A 213 0.68 19.05 1.82
N VAL A 214 -0.26 18.93 0.90
CA VAL A 214 -1.69 19.09 1.14
C VAL A 214 -2.43 17.82 0.73
N VAL A 215 -3.50 17.50 1.44
CA VAL A 215 -4.32 16.32 1.15
C VAL A 215 -5.65 16.77 0.55
N TRP A 216 -5.98 16.20 -0.61
CA TRP A 216 -7.19 16.50 -1.35
C TRP A 216 -8.36 15.67 -0.83
N TRP A 217 -9.09 16.18 0.16
CA TRP A 217 -10.13 15.42 0.88
C TRP A 217 -11.52 15.42 0.20
N GLY A 218 -11.72 16.17 -0.89
CA GLY A 218 -13.02 16.29 -1.56
C GLY A 218 -13.04 15.62 -2.93
N PHE A 219 -14.20 15.11 -3.33
CA PHE A 219 -14.48 14.87 -4.74
C PHE A 219 -14.73 16.23 -5.36
N SER A 220 -13.84 16.66 -6.22
CA SER A 220 -13.78 18.05 -6.64
C SER A 220 -13.32 18.04 -8.07
N SER A 221 -14.23 18.43 -8.98
CA SER A 221 -13.92 18.39 -10.41
C SER A 221 -12.81 19.37 -10.74
N CYS A 222 -11.89 18.88 -11.55
CA CYS A 222 -10.96 19.65 -12.34
C CYS A 222 -11.35 19.52 -13.81
N THR A 223 -10.76 20.34 -14.66
CA THR A 223 -10.92 20.23 -16.12
C THR A 223 -9.56 20.14 -16.77
N THR A 224 -9.46 19.49 -17.93
CA THR A 224 -8.29 19.56 -18.83
C THR A 224 -8.41 20.72 -19.84
N GLU A 225 -9.54 21.43 -19.85
CA GLU A 225 -9.83 22.45 -20.85
C GLU A 225 -9.77 23.82 -20.19
N MET A 226 -8.71 24.58 -20.47
CA MET A 226 -8.56 25.92 -19.90
C MET A 226 -9.73 26.85 -20.27
N THR A 227 -10.34 26.65 -21.43
CA THR A 227 -11.50 27.40 -21.92
C THR A 227 -12.73 27.26 -21.02
N VAL A 228 -12.87 26.13 -20.30
CA VAL A 228 -13.93 25.91 -19.30
C VAL A 228 -13.75 26.83 -18.09
N LEU A 229 -12.51 27.17 -17.74
CA LEU A 229 -12.22 28.13 -16.67
C LEU A 229 -12.49 29.57 -17.10
N GLU A 230 -12.24 29.88 -18.37
CA GLU A 230 -12.40 31.21 -18.97
C GLU A 230 -13.88 31.59 -19.18
N ASN A 231 -14.76 30.60 -19.36
CA ASN A 231 -16.20 30.80 -19.53
C ASN A 231 -16.97 31.08 -18.21
N ASN A 232 -16.30 31.64 -17.19
CA ASN A 232 -16.85 32.14 -15.92
C ASN A 232 -17.37 31.11 -14.91
N MET A 233 -17.37 29.81 -15.21
CA MET A 233 -18.03 28.83 -14.33
C MET A 233 -17.19 28.42 -13.11
N TYR A 234 -15.86 28.33 -13.25
CA TYR A 234 -14.99 27.83 -12.16
C TYR A 234 -14.09 28.90 -11.53
N LEU A 235 -13.50 29.80 -12.33
CA LEU A 235 -12.51 30.76 -11.83
C LEU A 235 -13.12 32.14 -11.49
N GLY A 236 -14.20 32.53 -12.17
CA GLY A 236 -14.87 33.82 -12.07
C GLY A 236 -14.04 35.01 -12.59
N ASN A 237 -14.71 36.11 -12.95
CA ASN A 237 -14.05 37.25 -13.62
C ASN A 237 -13.76 38.46 -12.72
N THR A 238 -14.18 38.43 -11.46
CA THR A 238 -14.09 39.59 -10.56
C THR A 238 -13.75 39.16 -9.15
N GLY A 239 -12.94 39.97 -8.45
CA GLY A 239 -12.52 39.70 -7.07
C GLY A 239 -11.32 38.74 -6.98
N SER A 240 -10.74 38.62 -5.78
CA SER A 240 -9.59 37.76 -5.58
C SER A 240 -9.93 36.29 -5.83
N ARG A 241 -9.17 35.63 -6.70
CA ARG A 241 -9.41 34.28 -7.20
C ARG A 241 -8.12 33.47 -7.24
N THR A 242 -8.25 32.15 -7.10
CA THR A 242 -7.16 31.19 -7.12
C THR A 242 -7.36 30.19 -8.25
N LEU A 243 -6.36 30.01 -9.08
CA LEU A 243 -6.29 28.95 -10.08
C LEU A 243 -5.30 27.89 -9.62
N PHE A 244 -5.78 26.68 -9.40
CA PHE A 244 -4.94 25.51 -9.19
C PHE A 244 -4.57 24.90 -10.54
N SER A 245 -3.27 24.75 -10.78
CA SER A 245 -2.71 23.94 -11.86
C SER A 245 -2.20 22.64 -11.21
N VAL A 246 -2.82 21.51 -11.53
CA VAL A 246 -2.57 20.23 -10.88
C VAL A 246 -1.94 19.26 -11.86
N GLU A 247 -0.72 18.80 -11.59
CA GLU A 247 -0.15 17.64 -12.26
C GLU A 247 -0.64 16.37 -11.56
N ALA A 248 -1.71 15.75 -12.09
CA ALA A 248 -2.31 14.56 -11.51
C ALA A 248 -1.78 13.28 -12.17
N ILE A 249 -1.59 12.25 -11.35
CA ILE A 249 -1.15 10.91 -11.75
C ILE A 249 -2.33 9.94 -11.74
N ASN A 250 -3.24 10.06 -10.78
CA ASN A 250 -4.40 9.17 -10.64
C ASN A 250 -5.73 9.87 -10.95
N ALA A 251 -5.69 10.89 -11.80
CA ALA A 251 -6.88 11.54 -12.31
C ALA A 251 -7.76 10.56 -13.11
N ARG A 252 -9.08 10.72 -13.02
CA ARG A 252 -10.07 9.96 -13.78
C ARG A 252 -10.96 10.92 -14.55
N THR A 253 -10.88 10.93 -15.88
CA THR A 253 -11.84 11.70 -16.69
C THR A 253 -13.21 11.05 -16.55
N ILE A 254 -14.22 11.88 -16.31
CA ILE A 254 -15.62 11.48 -16.25
C ILE A 254 -16.41 12.08 -17.42
N ARG A 255 -15.74 12.62 -18.45
CA ARG A 255 -16.37 13.32 -19.59
C ARG A 255 -17.59 12.59 -20.16
N ASN A 256 -17.47 11.28 -20.39
CA ASN A 256 -18.52 10.46 -21.00
C ASN A 256 -19.69 10.13 -20.05
N HIS A 257 -19.50 10.35 -18.75
CA HIS A 257 -20.41 9.96 -17.68
C HIS A 257 -20.97 11.16 -16.89
N SER A 258 -20.35 12.33 -17.03
CA SER A 258 -20.82 13.60 -16.45
C SER A 258 -22.06 14.11 -17.19
N HIS A 259 -22.91 14.82 -16.46
CA HIS A 259 -23.97 15.64 -17.05
C HIS A 259 -23.39 16.73 -17.97
N PHE A 260 -22.19 17.23 -17.65
CA PHE A 260 -21.49 18.28 -18.40
C PHE A 260 -20.42 17.70 -19.33
N VAL A 261 -20.86 17.03 -20.39
CA VAL A 261 -19.97 16.34 -21.36
C VAL A 261 -18.95 17.26 -22.05
N ASN A 262 -19.18 18.58 -22.06
CA ASN A 262 -18.32 19.57 -22.72
C ASN A 262 -17.24 20.17 -21.79
N GLU A 263 -17.24 19.82 -20.50
CA GLU A 263 -16.34 20.43 -19.52
C GLU A 263 -15.04 19.63 -19.29
N ASP A 264 -14.92 18.47 -19.95
CA ASP A 264 -13.87 17.46 -19.71
C ASP A 264 -13.55 17.30 -18.23
N GLU A 265 -14.61 17.06 -17.45
CA GLU A 265 -14.47 16.95 -16.01
C GLU A 265 -13.58 15.76 -15.63
N VAL A 266 -12.72 16.02 -14.67
CA VAL A 266 -11.78 15.06 -14.09
C VAL A 266 -11.98 15.01 -12.60
N LEU A 267 -12.13 13.81 -12.05
CA LEU A 267 -12.16 13.59 -10.61
C LEU A 267 -10.79 13.18 -10.10
N LEU A 268 -10.40 13.79 -8.99
CA LEU A 268 -9.31 13.35 -8.14
C LEU A 268 -9.89 12.54 -6.99
N LEU A 269 -9.25 11.41 -6.68
CA LEU A 269 -9.69 10.55 -5.57
C LEU A 269 -9.48 11.27 -4.22
N PRO A 270 -10.41 11.16 -3.27
CA PRO A 270 -10.21 11.66 -1.92
C PRO A 270 -8.95 11.07 -1.28
N GLY A 271 -8.22 11.87 -0.53
CA GLY A 271 -6.96 11.47 0.11
C GLY A 271 -5.73 11.63 -0.78
N THR A 272 -5.88 12.10 -2.03
CA THR A 272 -4.73 12.35 -2.93
C THR A 272 -3.79 13.40 -2.32
N GLN A 273 -2.52 13.04 -2.14
CA GLN A 273 -1.49 13.96 -1.62
C GLN A 273 -0.85 14.77 -2.74
N MET A 274 -0.73 16.08 -2.52
CA MET A 274 -0.15 17.02 -3.46
C MET A 274 0.95 17.82 -2.77
N ILE A 275 2.04 18.11 -3.46
CA ILE A 275 3.03 19.09 -3.01
C ILE A 275 2.77 20.41 -3.74
N VAL A 276 2.80 21.51 -2.98
CA VAL A 276 2.76 22.86 -3.54
C VAL A 276 4.12 23.17 -4.14
N GLN A 277 4.26 23.12 -5.46
CA GLN A 277 5.53 23.38 -6.12
C GLN A 277 5.87 24.86 -6.17
N SER A 278 4.88 25.69 -6.49
CA SER A 278 5.05 27.12 -6.59
C SER A 278 3.71 27.83 -6.44
N GLN A 279 3.79 29.11 -6.10
CA GLN A 279 2.68 30.03 -6.20
C GLN A 279 3.16 31.37 -6.74
N PHE A 280 2.34 32.03 -7.55
CA PHE A 280 2.60 33.40 -7.99
C PHE A 280 1.31 34.13 -8.33
N SER A 281 1.37 35.46 -8.42
CA SER A 281 0.22 36.31 -8.71
C SER A 281 0.49 37.09 -10.00
N PRO A 282 0.01 36.62 -11.18
CA PRO A 282 0.19 37.35 -12.43
C PRO A 282 -0.58 38.67 -12.48
N ALA A 283 -1.63 38.79 -11.67
CA ALA A 283 -2.42 40.00 -11.47
C ALA A 283 -2.72 40.20 -9.98
N SER A 284 -3.18 41.39 -9.58
CA SER A 284 -3.49 41.70 -8.18
C SER A 284 -4.62 40.87 -7.58
N ASP A 285 -5.48 40.33 -8.44
CA ASP A 285 -6.68 39.59 -8.09
C ASP A 285 -6.62 38.11 -8.47
N LEU A 286 -5.59 37.63 -9.18
CA LEU A 286 -5.42 36.23 -9.56
C LEU A 286 -4.16 35.64 -8.94
N TYR A 287 -4.34 34.53 -8.22
CA TYR A 287 -3.27 33.74 -7.61
C TYR A 287 -3.22 32.38 -8.30
N ILE A 288 -2.06 31.98 -8.80
CA ILE A 288 -1.86 30.66 -9.40
C ILE A 288 -1.07 29.80 -8.42
N ILE A 289 -1.57 28.59 -8.17
CA ILE A 289 -0.96 27.60 -7.28
C ILE A 289 -0.70 26.34 -8.09
N HIS A 290 0.58 25.99 -8.22
CA HIS A 290 1.00 24.77 -8.89
C HIS A 290 1.09 23.63 -7.87
N LEU A 291 0.24 22.63 -8.06
CA LEU A 291 0.21 21.42 -7.28
C LEU A 291 0.74 20.29 -8.14
N LYS A 292 1.62 19.47 -7.56
CA LYS A 292 2.03 18.22 -8.17
C LYS A 292 1.61 17.09 -7.29
N GLN A 293 0.91 16.11 -7.86
CA GLN A 293 0.58 14.90 -7.12
C GLN A 293 1.89 14.24 -6.71
N VAL A 294 2.00 14.00 -5.41
CA VAL A 294 3.16 13.35 -4.86
C VAL A 294 3.14 11.92 -5.38
N ARG A 295 4.14 11.58 -6.20
CA ARG A 295 4.41 10.17 -6.52
C ARG A 295 4.69 9.49 -5.19
N PRO A 296 4.11 8.32 -4.90
CA PRO A 296 4.47 7.55 -3.70
C PRO A 296 6.00 7.44 -3.53
N GLU A 297 6.73 7.36 -4.64
CA GLU A 297 8.20 7.36 -4.76
C GLU A 297 8.92 8.65 -4.27
N GLN A 298 8.37 9.85 -4.43
CA GLN A 298 9.03 11.13 -4.10
C GLN A 298 8.97 11.52 -2.61
N ILE A 299 8.14 10.85 -1.81
CA ILE A 299 8.09 11.01 -0.34
C ILE A 299 9.43 10.60 0.31
N LEU A 300 10.30 9.88 -0.41
CA LEU A 300 11.57 9.35 0.12
C LEU A 300 12.85 10.07 -0.33
N LEU A 301 12.78 11.12 -1.15
CA LEU A 301 13.98 11.69 -1.78
C LEU A 301 14.39 13.09 -1.33
N GLU A 302 13.63 13.76 -0.45
CA GLU A 302 14.11 14.99 0.18
C GLU A 302 14.41 14.75 1.67
N PRO A 303 15.64 15.02 2.16
CA PRO A 303 15.88 15.13 3.59
C PRO A 303 15.06 16.31 4.14
N PRO A 304 14.51 16.23 5.36
CA PRO A 304 13.73 17.33 5.90
C PRO A 304 14.62 18.56 6.03
N PHE A 305 14.29 19.62 5.30
CA PHE A 305 14.77 20.97 5.58
C PHE A 305 14.47 21.29 7.05
N GLU A 306 15.48 21.74 7.79
CA GLU A 306 15.32 22.38 9.09
C GLU A 306 14.47 23.65 8.92
N GLY A 307 13.16 23.53 9.16
CA GLY A 307 12.23 24.62 8.94
C GLY A 307 10.80 24.31 9.38
N ALA A 308 10.58 24.29 10.69
CA ALA A 308 9.29 24.58 11.34
C ALA A 308 8.03 23.88 10.80
N TYR A 309 7.82 22.60 11.14
CA TYR A 309 6.45 22.11 11.34
C TYR A 309 5.91 22.65 12.67
N VAL A 310 5.11 23.72 12.59
CA VAL A 310 4.28 24.19 13.69
C VAL A 310 3.01 23.34 13.72
N TYR A 311 3.04 22.23 14.46
CA TYR A 311 1.81 21.63 14.97
C TYR A 311 1.41 22.35 16.26
N PRO A 312 0.20 22.93 16.35
CA PRO A 312 -0.31 23.47 17.60
C PRO A 312 -0.45 22.36 18.65
N LYS A 313 0.22 22.61 19.78
CA LYS A 313 0.17 21.92 21.07
C LYS A 313 -1.14 21.16 21.34
N ILE A 314 -1.04 19.86 21.57
CA ILE A 314 -1.54 19.15 22.76
C ILE A 314 -0.69 17.87 22.90
N GLN A 315 -0.36 17.53 24.15
CA GLN A 315 0.43 16.37 24.61
C GLN A 315 1.96 16.38 24.44
N ARG A 316 2.61 17.25 25.23
CA ARG A 316 3.86 16.89 25.94
C ARG A 316 3.86 17.48 27.34
N GLN A 317 3.37 16.70 28.29
CA GLN A 317 3.90 16.73 29.65
C GLN A 317 4.05 15.27 30.08
N TRP A 318 5.28 14.79 30.19
CA TRP A 318 5.84 14.22 31.41
C TRP A 318 7.25 13.66 31.12
N TYR A 319 8.16 13.98 32.05
CA TYR A 319 9.54 13.53 32.24
C TYR A 319 10.68 13.93 31.27
N ARG A 320 11.26 15.11 31.55
CA ARG A 320 12.71 15.32 31.49
C ARG A 320 13.19 16.22 32.65
N LYS A 321 13.75 15.62 33.70
CA LYS A 321 14.68 16.20 34.71
C LYS A 321 15.42 14.99 35.28
N LYS A 322 16.75 14.84 35.25
CA LYS A 322 17.82 15.81 35.45
C LYS A 322 19.06 15.39 34.64
N ARG A 323 19.74 16.36 34.03
CA ARG A 323 21.20 16.31 33.82
C ARG A 323 21.85 16.99 35.01
N PHE A 324 22.88 16.37 35.58
CA PHE A 324 23.96 17.10 36.24
C PHE A 324 25.24 16.78 35.47
N ALA A 325 25.93 17.84 35.06
CA ALA A 325 27.24 17.82 34.44
C ALA A 325 28.30 18.10 35.52
N ILE A 326 29.48 17.46 35.43
CA ILE A 326 30.77 18.02 35.86
C ILE A 326 31.86 17.54 34.87
N PRO A 327 32.80 18.39 34.42
CA PRO A 327 33.84 18.09 33.43
C PRO A 327 35.29 18.01 34.03
N ILE A 328 36.27 17.63 33.17
CA ILE A 328 37.76 17.74 33.30
C ILE A 328 38.42 16.66 34.20
N GLY A 329 39.57 16.01 33.92
CA GLY A 329 40.59 16.05 32.85
C GLY A 329 41.82 15.16 33.18
N PHE A 330 42.71 14.97 32.20
CA PHE A 330 44.18 14.65 32.23
C PHE A 330 44.79 13.43 32.99
N LEU A 331 45.55 12.64 32.21
CA LEU A 331 46.87 11.96 32.42
C LEU A 331 47.17 11.14 33.70
N PHE A 332 47.60 9.87 33.53
CA PHE A 332 48.97 9.38 33.86
C PHE A 332 49.17 7.89 33.48
N THR A 333 50.44 7.48 33.50
CA THR A 333 51.17 6.43 32.78
C THR A 333 51.37 5.10 33.54
N LEU A 334 51.56 4.02 32.76
CA LEU A 334 52.48 2.85 32.90
C LEU A 334 52.44 1.86 34.10
N ILE A 335 52.57 0.56 33.73
CA ILE A 335 53.46 -0.52 34.28
C ILE A 335 52.87 -1.73 35.07
N ILE A 336 52.96 -2.89 34.38
CA ILE A 336 53.45 -4.26 34.75
C ILE A 336 52.60 -5.25 35.58
N GLY A 337 52.50 -6.45 35.00
CA GLY A 337 52.42 -7.78 35.65
C GLY A 337 51.66 -8.77 34.76
N GLY A 338 52.26 -9.65 33.94
CA GLY A 338 53.26 -10.65 34.29
C GLY A 338 52.56 -11.99 34.57
N ILE A 339 52.19 -12.76 33.54
CA ILE A 339 51.64 -14.11 33.72
C ILE A 339 52.75 -15.15 33.51
N ILE A 340 53.01 -15.87 34.59
CA ILE A 340 53.95 -16.98 34.74
C ILE A 340 53.40 -18.21 34.02
N ILE A 341 54.25 -18.82 33.18
CA ILE A 341 54.04 -20.18 32.65
C ILE A 341 54.37 -21.16 33.78
N GLY A 342 53.34 -21.82 34.30
CA GLY A 342 53.43 -22.90 35.29
C GLY A 342 52.93 -24.20 34.68
N SER A 343 53.87 -25.04 34.27
CA SER A 343 53.66 -26.44 33.90
C SER A 343 53.25 -27.28 35.11
N VAL A 344 52.10 -27.99 35.02
CA VAL A 344 51.79 -29.14 35.88
C VAL A 344 51.24 -30.28 35.01
N LEU A 345 52.04 -31.34 34.95
CA LEU A 345 51.67 -32.68 34.50
C LEU A 345 50.64 -33.28 35.47
N GLY A 346 49.55 -33.85 34.95
CA GLY A 346 48.59 -34.57 35.78
C GLY A 346 47.42 -35.18 35.01
N THR A 347 47.60 -36.44 34.60
CA THR A 347 46.58 -37.49 34.37
C THR A 347 45.45 -37.26 33.35
N ARG A 348 45.54 -38.01 32.24
CA ARG A 348 44.48 -38.20 31.22
C ARG A 348 43.26 -38.93 31.81
N PRO A 349 42.03 -38.46 31.55
CA PRO A 349 40.89 -39.35 31.39
C PRO A 349 40.76 -39.76 29.93
N ARG A 350 40.31 -41.00 29.71
CA ARG A 350 40.02 -41.57 28.38
C ARG A 350 39.05 -40.67 27.63
N ILE A 351 39.50 -40.11 26.51
CA ILE A 351 38.63 -39.51 25.51
C ILE A 351 37.88 -40.68 24.85
N HIS A 352 36.60 -40.83 25.19
CA HIS A 352 35.65 -41.39 24.24
C HIS A 352 35.77 -40.52 22.98
N THR A 353 36.08 -41.15 21.85
CA THR A 353 36.10 -40.54 20.52
C THR A 353 34.86 -39.66 20.38
N ALA A 354 35.05 -38.34 20.49
CA ALA A 354 34.05 -37.38 20.11
C ALA A 354 33.74 -37.66 18.65
N ALA A 355 32.46 -37.90 18.36
CA ALA A 355 31.95 -37.77 17.00
C ALA A 355 32.53 -36.46 16.43
N SER A 356 33.07 -36.54 15.22
CA SER A 356 33.60 -35.38 14.52
C SER A 356 32.51 -34.30 14.53
N VAL A 357 32.68 -33.28 15.37
CA VAL A 357 31.86 -32.06 15.31
C VAL A 357 32.16 -31.52 13.91
N CYS A 358 31.19 -31.64 13.00
CA CYS A 358 31.34 -31.12 11.66
C CYS A 358 31.40 -29.59 11.80
N THR A 359 32.61 -29.03 11.78
CA THR A 359 32.81 -27.58 11.97
C THR A 359 32.51 -26.79 10.70
N HIS A 360 32.16 -27.46 9.59
CA HIS A 360 31.90 -26.86 8.28
C HIS A 360 30.68 -27.57 7.65
N PRO A 361 29.45 -27.23 8.05
CA PRO A 361 28.23 -27.92 7.58
C PRO A 361 27.97 -27.82 6.07
N PHE A 362 28.48 -26.80 5.38
CA PHE A 362 28.16 -26.54 3.97
C PHE A 362 29.34 -26.77 3.02
N GLN A 363 29.04 -27.31 1.84
CA GLN A 363 29.99 -27.41 0.73
C GLN A 363 30.25 -26.03 0.10
N ALA A 364 31.23 -25.95 -0.81
CA ALA A 364 31.48 -24.70 -1.54
C ALA A 364 30.26 -24.31 -2.40
N PRO A 365 29.87 -23.03 -2.43
CA PRO A 365 28.66 -22.60 -3.13
C PRO A 365 28.81 -22.72 -4.65
N THR A 366 27.72 -23.11 -5.31
CA THR A 366 27.58 -23.02 -6.77
C THR A 366 26.75 -21.79 -7.13
N THR A 367 27.19 -21.02 -8.12
CA THR A 367 26.53 -19.76 -8.52
C THR A 367 25.71 -19.94 -9.78
N TYR A 368 24.46 -19.48 -9.74
CA TYR A 368 23.54 -19.43 -10.87
C TYR A 368 23.13 -17.98 -11.17
N ALA A 369 23.08 -17.62 -12.45
CA ALA A 369 22.64 -16.28 -12.84
C ALA A 369 21.11 -16.16 -12.71
N THR A 370 20.65 -15.20 -11.92
CA THR A 370 19.22 -14.96 -11.64
C THR A 370 18.79 -13.53 -12.00
N GLY A 371 19.47 -12.93 -12.98
CA GLY A 371 19.16 -11.61 -13.52
C GLY A 371 19.65 -10.44 -12.63
N ASN A 372 19.07 -9.25 -12.84
CA ASN A 372 19.51 -7.99 -12.24
C ASN A 372 18.72 -7.61 -10.98
N ASN A 373 19.38 -7.48 -9.83
CA ASN A 373 18.78 -7.04 -8.56
C ASN A 373 17.65 -7.96 -8.04
N PRO A 374 17.97 -9.25 -7.76
CA PRO A 374 17.07 -10.14 -7.03
C PRO A 374 16.72 -9.56 -5.67
N GLN A 375 15.51 -9.82 -5.16
CA GLN A 375 15.01 -9.27 -3.89
C GLN A 375 14.61 -10.36 -2.90
N ALA A 376 13.96 -11.41 -3.38
CA ALA A 376 13.49 -12.52 -2.56
C ALA A 376 13.58 -13.82 -3.36
N ALA A 377 13.69 -14.94 -2.64
CA ALA A 377 13.52 -16.26 -3.20
C ALA A 377 12.46 -17.05 -2.41
N ALA A 378 11.82 -18.01 -3.07
CA ALA A 378 10.91 -18.96 -2.47
C ALA A 378 11.18 -20.36 -3.06
N LEU A 379 10.90 -21.40 -2.28
CA LEU A 379 11.05 -22.79 -2.67
C LEU A 379 9.68 -23.46 -2.67
N GLY A 380 9.39 -24.30 -3.67
CA GLY A 380 8.14 -25.04 -3.70
C GLY A 380 7.97 -25.93 -4.93
N HIS A 381 6.95 -26.79 -4.88
CA HIS A 381 6.53 -27.62 -6.01
C HIS A 381 5.47 -26.88 -6.83
N PHE A 382 5.93 -26.00 -7.72
CA PHE A 382 5.04 -25.12 -8.53
C PHE A 382 4.46 -25.80 -9.77
N MET A 383 4.93 -27.00 -10.09
CA MET A 383 4.58 -27.70 -11.32
C MET A 383 3.97 -29.07 -11.01
N THR A 384 3.07 -29.52 -11.88
CA THR A 384 2.29 -30.77 -11.72
C THR A 384 3.14 -32.04 -11.71
N ASN A 385 4.40 -31.96 -12.15
CA ASN A 385 5.38 -33.05 -12.08
C ASN A 385 6.03 -33.21 -10.68
N ASN A 386 5.59 -32.43 -9.68
CA ASN A 386 6.18 -32.41 -8.34
C ASN A 386 7.67 -32.06 -8.33
N GLU A 387 8.18 -31.39 -9.38
CA GLU A 387 9.54 -30.87 -9.39
C GLU A 387 9.67 -29.74 -8.36
N LEU A 388 10.73 -29.82 -7.55
CA LEU A 388 11.13 -28.73 -6.69
C LEU A 388 11.66 -27.59 -7.55
N VAL A 389 11.24 -26.36 -7.25
CA VAL A 389 11.57 -25.19 -8.05
C VAL A 389 11.91 -24.03 -7.12
N VAL A 390 12.96 -23.29 -7.48
CA VAL A 390 13.32 -22.03 -6.85
C VAL A 390 12.69 -20.89 -7.66
N ALA A 391 11.83 -20.13 -7.00
CA ALA A 391 11.28 -18.89 -7.53
C ALA A 391 12.10 -17.70 -7.01
N VAL A 392 12.55 -16.82 -7.91
CA VAL A 392 13.32 -15.62 -7.56
C VAL A 392 12.59 -14.39 -8.05
N VAL A 393 12.24 -13.51 -7.13
CA VAL A 393 11.68 -12.20 -7.42
C VAL A 393 12.81 -11.25 -7.77
N ASN A 394 12.74 -10.67 -8.97
CA ASN A 394 13.79 -9.83 -9.52
C ASN A 394 13.24 -8.45 -9.87
N SER A 395 13.73 -7.45 -9.15
CA SER A 395 13.23 -6.08 -9.26
C SER A 395 13.84 -5.27 -10.39
N GLY A 396 15.06 -5.58 -10.81
CA GLY A 396 15.72 -4.88 -11.93
C GLY A 396 15.16 -5.34 -13.28
N ASP A 397 14.80 -6.62 -13.38
CA ASP A 397 14.19 -7.20 -14.58
C ASP A 397 12.66 -7.17 -14.56
N ASN A 398 12.04 -6.70 -13.46
CA ASN A 398 10.58 -6.65 -13.30
C ASN A 398 9.92 -8.03 -13.51
N ALA A 399 10.60 -9.08 -13.04
CA ALA A 399 10.30 -10.46 -13.40
C ALA A 399 10.34 -11.42 -12.21
N LEU A 400 9.57 -12.50 -12.32
CA LEU A 400 9.67 -13.71 -11.51
C LEU A 400 10.47 -14.72 -12.33
N LEU A 401 11.57 -15.22 -11.78
CA LEU A 401 12.36 -16.27 -12.41
C LEU A 401 12.08 -17.61 -11.73
N LEU A 402 11.85 -18.66 -12.51
CA LEU A 402 11.69 -20.02 -12.00
C LEU A 402 12.86 -20.89 -12.45
N LEU A 403 13.53 -21.54 -11.49
CA LEU A 403 14.64 -22.47 -11.71
C LEU A 403 14.24 -23.84 -11.17
N SER A 404 14.06 -24.82 -12.06
CA SER A 404 13.85 -26.21 -11.63
C SER A 404 15.11 -26.77 -10.96
N VAL A 405 14.92 -27.47 -9.86
CA VAL A 405 15.97 -28.19 -9.13
C VAL A 405 16.07 -29.61 -9.71
N ASN A 406 17.26 -30.00 -10.13
CA ASN A 406 17.56 -31.37 -10.55
C ASN A 406 17.73 -32.26 -9.31
N ALA A 407 17.59 -33.58 -9.48
CA ALA A 407 17.74 -34.54 -8.37
C ALA A 407 19.13 -34.54 -7.68
N ASP A 408 20.14 -33.92 -8.29
CA ASP A 408 21.48 -33.75 -7.70
C ASP A 408 21.66 -32.39 -7.00
N GLY A 409 20.59 -31.60 -6.83
CA GLY A 409 20.62 -30.25 -6.26
C GLY A 409 21.05 -29.14 -7.21
N THR A 410 21.40 -29.46 -8.47
CA THR A 410 21.77 -28.42 -9.43
C THR A 410 20.55 -27.70 -10.00
N LEU A 411 20.68 -26.40 -10.31
CA LEU A 411 19.58 -25.61 -10.87
C LEU A 411 19.64 -25.56 -12.40
N GLN A 412 18.48 -25.72 -13.03
CA GLN A 412 18.31 -25.50 -14.47
C GLN A 412 18.29 -24.01 -14.82
N ASN A 413 18.39 -23.70 -16.12
CA ASN A 413 18.30 -22.33 -16.61
C ASN A 413 16.97 -21.67 -16.21
N PRO A 414 16.99 -20.40 -15.77
CA PRO A 414 15.78 -19.72 -15.31
C PRO A 414 14.79 -19.48 -16.45
N ARG A 415 13.51 -19.71 -16.17
CA ARG A 415 12.39 -19.22 -16.98
C ARG A 415 11.94 -17.87 -16.43
N SER A 416 11.85 -16.85 -17.27
CA SER A 416 11.51 -15.49 -16.84
C SER A 416 10.07 -15.14 -17.19
N TYR A 417 9.36 -14.58 -16.21
CA TYR A 417 7.98 -14.12 -16.33
C TYR A 417 7.89 -12.65 -15.92
N PRO A 418 7.56 -11.72 -16.84
CA PRO A 418 7.33 -10.33 -16.49
C PRO A 418 6.12 -10.19 -15.57
N ILE A 419 6.31 -9.57 -14.40
CA ILE A 419 5.28 -9.52 -13.36
C ILE A 419 5.01 -8.10 -12.84
N GLY A 420 5.60 -7.06 -13.40
CA GLY A 420 5.31 -5.67 -13.04
C GLY A 420 6.47 -4.93 -12.38
N TYR A 421 6.24 -3.67 -12.02
CA TYR A 421 7.32 -2.75 -11.67
C TYR A 421 7.83 -2.95 -10.23
N ARG A 422 9.14 -3.24 -10.10
CA ARG A 422 9.88 -3.45 -8.85
C ARG A 422 9.19 -4.40 -7.87
N PRO A 423 9.02 -5.68 -8.23
CA PRO A 423 8.56 -6.69 -7.28
C PRO A 423 9.58 -6.85 -6.13
N SER A 424 9.10 -7.10 -4.92
CA SER A 424 9.88 -7.09 -3.67
C SER A 424 9.89 -8.42 -2.94
N SER A 425 8.76 -9.14 -2.90
CA SER A 425 8.63 -10.41 -2.20
C SER A 425 7.54 -11.26 -2.85
N SER A 426 7.57 -12.57 -2.59
CA SER A 426 6.57 -13.51 -3.09
C SER A 426 6.27 -14.60 -2.07
N VAL A 427 5.04 -15.08 -2.06
CA VAL A 427 4.63 -16.29 -1.34
C VAL A 427 3.88 -17.23 -2.28
N ALA A 428 4.05 -18.52 -2.02
CA ALA A 428 3.49 -19.64 -2.76
C ALA A 428 2.32 -20.26 -1.99
N ALA A 429 1.17 -20.43 -2.60
CA ALA A 429 0.05 -21.19 -2.03
C ALA A 429 -0.97 -21.54 -3.11
N ASP A 430 -1.81 -22.55 -2.85
CA ASP A 430 -2.97 -22.83 -3.68
C ASP A 430 -4.09 -21.81 -3.34
N PHE A 431 -4.24 -20.77 -4.17
CA PHE A 431 -5.21 -19.69 -3.92
C PHE A 431 -6.57 -19.96 -4.57
N ASN A 432 -6.68 -20.96 -5.44
CA ASN A 432 -7.92 -21.29 -6.16
C ASN A 432 -8.44 -22.72 -5.88
N ASN A 433 -7.81 -23.43 -4.95
CA ASN A 433 -8.12 -24.80 -4.53
C ASN A 433 -8.04 -25.83 -5.66
N ASP A 434 -7.11 -25.65 -6.61
CA ASP A 434 -6.86 -26.60 -7.71
C ASP A 434 -5.73 -27.60 -7.43
N ASN A 435 -5.18 -27.59 -6.21
CA ASN A 435 -4.02 -28.34 -5.73
C ASN A 435 -2.70 -28.02 -6.46
N LYS A 436 -2.58 -26.82 -7.04
CA LYS A 436 -1.32 -26.31 -7.58
C LYS A 436 -0.91 -25.05 -6.83
N LEU A 437 0.39 -24.84 -6.71
CA LEU A 437 0.89 -23.60 -6.10
C LEU A 437 0.76 -22.44 -7.10
N ASP A 438 0.05 -21.41 -6.65
CA ASP A 438 -0.01 -20.09 -7.24
C ASP A 438 1.00 -19.16 -6.55
N PHE A 439 1.15 -17.93 -7.06
CA PHE A 439 1.97 -16.89 -6.42
C PHE A 439 1.15 -15.67 -6.04
N ALA A 440 1.44 -15.14 -4.85
CA ALA A 440 1.16 -13.75 -4.52
C ALA A 440 2.51 -13.02 -4.51
N VAL A 441 2.61 -11.91 -5.24
CA VAL A 441 3.83 -11.12 -5.36
C VAL A 441 3.55 -9.68 -4.96
N SER A 442 4.41 -9.11 -4.12
CA SER A 442 4.33 -7.71 -3.72
C SER A 442 5.19 -6.84 -4.61
N HIS A 443 4.68 -5.65 -4.93
CA HIS A 443 5.35 -4.69 -5.80
C HIS A 443 5.60 -3.38 -5.08
N TYR A 444 6.86 -3.17 -4.71
CA TYR A 444 7.30 -1.94 -4.05
C TYR A 444 7.12 -0.71 -4.94
N GLY A 445 7.24 -0.87 -6.27
CA GLY A 445 7.25 0.23 -7.22
C GLY A 445 5.88 0.80 -7.56
N ASP A 446 4.85 -0.04 -7.63
CA ASP A 446 3.50 0.35 -8.05
C ASP A 446 2.43 0.17 -6.96
N ASP A 447 2.84 -0.16 -5.72
CA ASP A 447 1.99 -0.33 -4.55
C ASP A 447 0.93 -1.45 -4.69
N THR A 448 1.18 -2.43 -5.56
CA THR A 448 0.27 -3.54 -5.80
C THR A 448 0.72 -4.87 -5.18
N ILE A 449 -0.26 -5.73 -4.93
CA ILE A 449 -0.09 -7.17 -4.77
C ILE A 449 -0.68 -7.83 -6.00
N ARG A 450 0.07 -8.71 -6.63
CA ARG A 450 -0.39 -9.46 -7.81
C ARG A 450 -0.56 -10.93 -7.47
N ILE A 451 -1.76 -11.43 -7.71
CA ILE A 451 -2.07 -12.86 -7.61
C ILE A 451 -1.91 -13.46 -9.00
N ILE A 452 -1.08 -14.48 -9.10
CA ILE A 452 -0.65 -15.12 -10.33
C ILE A 452 -1.00 -16.60 -10.21
N LEU A 453 -2.07 -17.00 -10.90
CA LEU A 453 -2.54 -18.39 -10.87
C LEU A 453 -1.71 -19.27 -11.79
N GLY A 454 -1.28 -20.43 -11.29
CA GLY A 454 -0.58 -21.46 -12.04
C GLY A 454 -1.54 -22.25 -12.94
N ASN A 455 -1.07 -22.66 -14.12
CA ASN A 455 -1.74 -23.67 -14.94
C ASN A 455 -0.96 -24.99 -14.96
N GLU A 456 -1.55 -26.03 -15.54
CA GLU A 456 -1.03 -27.41 -15.59
C GLU A 456 0.38 -27.55 -16.19
N ASN A 457 0.82 -26.59 -17.02
CA ASN A 457 2.11 -26.61 -17.72
C ASN A 457 3.16 -25.65 -17.14
N GLY A 458 2.94 -25.05 -15.96
CA GLY A 458 3.82 -24.01 -15.41
C GLY A 458 3.74 -22.68 -16.18
N ILE A 459 2.60 -22.44 -16.85
CA ILE A 459 2.27 -21.16 -17.49
C ILE A 459 1.36 -20.41 -16.55
N PHE A 460 1.68 -19.16 -16.26
CA PHE A 460 0.86 -18.32 -15.39
C PHE A 460 -0.27 -17.62 -16.15
N GLN A 461 -1.43 -17.51 -15.51
CA GLN A 461 -2.55 -16.71 -15.99
C GLN A 461 -2.24 -15.20 -15.85
N ASN A 462 -3.09 -14.36 -16.46
CA ASN A 462 -3.04 -12.92 -16.23
C ASN A 462 -3.19 -12.62 -14.73
N SER A 463 -2.34 -11.75 -14.20
CA SER A 463 -2.35 -11.42 -12.79
C SER A 463 -3.55 -10.56 -12.41
N ILE A 464 -4.14 -10.83 -11.24
CA ILE A 464 -5.13 -9.94 -10.62
C ILE A 464 -4.39 -9.03 -9.64
N ASN A 465 -4.63 -7.73 -9.75
CA ASN A 465 -3.93 -6.73 -8.94
C ASN A 465 -4.82 -6.25 -7.78
N TYR A 466 -4.24 -6.15 -6.61
CA TYR A 466 -4.84 -5.62 -5.39
C TYR A 466 -3.98 -4.49 -4.84
N VAL A 467 -4.60 -3.55 -4.12
CA VAL A 467 -3.91 -2.49 -3.39
C VAL A 467 -4.17 -2.67 -1.91
N ALA A 468 -3.18 -3.18 -1.18
CA ALA A 468 -3.23 -3.43 0.26
C ALA A 468 -2.85 -2.18 1.07
N GLY A 469 -1.69 -1.61 0.72
CA GLY A 469 -1.12 -0.38 1.23
C GLY A 469 0.10 0.00 0.38
N ASN A 470 0.78 1.10 0.71
CA ASN A 470 1.94 1.53 -0.07
C ASN A 470 3.19 0.72 0.30
N ARG A 471 3.99 0.39 -0.71
CA ARG A 471 5.24 -0.35 -0.64
C ARG A 471 5.11 -1.66 0.15
N PRO A 472 4.33 -2.63 -0.35
CA PRO A 472 4.30 -3.94 0.25
C PRO A 472 5.68 -4.62 0.13
N VAL A 473 6.16 -5.23 1.22
CA VAL A 473 7.53 -5.79 1.32
C VAL A 473 7.60 -7.22 1.85
N SER A 474 6.58 -7.70 2.56
CA SER A 474 6.55 -9.05 3.11
C SER A 474 5.13 -9.61 3.04
N LEU A 475 5.02 -10.89 2.73
CA LEU A 475 3.78 -11.62 2.48
C LEU A 475 3.79 -12.93 3.26
N VAL A 476 2.66 -13.29 3.86
CA VAL A 476 2.43 -14.64 4.38
C VAL A 476 1.06 -15.13 3.94
N ALA A 477 1.00 -16.37 3.48
CA ALA A 477 -0.20 -17.05 3.04
C ALA A 477 -0.59 -18.14 4.03
N LYS A 478 -1.78 -18.05 4.64
CA LYS A 478 -2.32 -19.05 5.57
C LYS A 478 -3.84 -18.89 5.68
N ASP A 479 -4.55 -19.92 6.12
CA ASP A 479 -5.98 -19.80 6.44
C ASP A 479 -6.14 -19.11 7.80
N PHE A 480 -6.51 -17.82 7.80
CA PHE A 480 -6.61 -16.99 9.01
C PHE A 480 -8.02 -16.97 9.61
N ASN A 481 -9.02 -17.41 8.86
CA ASN A 481 -10.42 -17.44 9.30
C ASN A 481 -10.98 -18.87 9.47
N ASN A 482 -10.15 -19.89 9.28
CA ASN A 482 -10.47 -21.32 9.36
C ASN A 482 -11.57 -21.76 8.36
N ASP A 483 -11.63 -21.15 7.18
CA ASP A 483 -12.59 -21.51 6.12
C ASP A 483 -12.03 -22.50 5.08
N ASN A 484 -10.82 -23.00 5.31
CA ASN A 484 -10.00 -23.86 4.45
C ASN A 484 -9.61 -23.22 3.12
N LYS A 485 -9.53 -21.89 3.05
CA LYS A 485 -8.95 -21.17 1.92
C LYS A 485 -7.75 -20.38 2.39
N ILE A 486 -6.70 -20.38 1.59
CA ILE A 486 -5.47 -19.69 1.96
C ILE A 486 -5.67 -18.18 1.77
N ASP A 487 -5.70 -17.44 2.87
CA ASP A 487 -5.74 -15.99 2.89
C ASP A 487 -4.32 -15.39 2.79
N LEU A 488 -4.23 -14.07 2.69
CA LEU A 488 -2.96 -13.36 2.52
C LEU A 488 -2.81 -12.20 3.51
N VAL A 489 -1.66 -12.15 4.19
CA VAL A 489 -1.25 -11.03 5.05
C VAL A 489 -0.07 -10.31 4.42
N VAL A 490 -0.09 -8.98 4.46
CA VAL A 490 0.84 -8.09 3.76
C VAL A 490 1.40 -7.05 4.72
N ALA A 491 2.72 -6.96 4.87
CA ALA A 491 3.37 -5.81 5.52
C ALA A 491 3.60 -4.68 4.52
N ASN A 492 3.05 -3.50 4.82
CA ASN A 492 3.11 -2.32 3.95
C ASN A 492 4.09 -1.30 4.54
N PHE A 493 5.32 -1.34 4.04
CA PHE A 493 6.44 -0.51 4.51
C PHE A 493 6.13 0.98 4.44
N GLY A 494 5.42 1.41 3.39
CA GLY A 494 5.13 2.81 3.11
C GLY A 494 4.00 3.39 3.96
N THR A 495 2.93 2.62 4.19
CA THR A 495 1.77 3.07 4.99
C THR A 495 1.94 2.84 6.48
N GLY A 496 2.83 1.94 6.91
CA GLY A 496 2.95 1.59 8.32
C GLY A 496 1.82 0.70 8.83
N THR A 497 1.29 -0.14 7.93
CA THR A 497 0.17 -1.03 8.21
C THR A 497 0.51 -2.47 7.86
N VAL A 498 -0.19 -3.41 8.48
CA VAL A 498 -0.37 -4.76 7.96
C VAL A 498 -1.77 -4.87 7.38
N SER A 499 -1.90 -5.45 6.20
CA SER A 499 -3.21 -5.76 5.61
C SER A 499 -3.48 -7.24 5.67
N ILE A 500 -4.72 -7.64 5.91
CA ILE A 500 -5.21 -8.99 5.68
C ILE A 500 -6.21 -9.00 4.53
N MET A 501 -6.10 -9.99 3.67
CA MET A 501 -6.92 -10.20 2.48
C MET A 501 -7.49 -11.61 2.56
N PHE A 502 -8.79 -11.73 2.78
CA PHE A 502 -9.47 -13.02 2.84
C PHE A 502 -9.74 -13.58 1.45
N ASN A 503 -9.43 -14.85 1.23
CA ASN A 503 -9.60 -15.51 -0.04
C ASN A 503 -11.04 -15.98 -0.26
N LYS A 504 -11.54 -15.85 -1.48
CA LYS A 504 -12.87 -16.32 -1.89
C LYS A 504 -12.84 -17.78 -2.39
N GLY A 505 -11.66 -18.36 -2.57
CA GLY A 505 -11.44 -19.77 -2.93
C GLY A 505 -11.43 -20.02 -4.44
N ASN A 506 -11.32 -18.97 -5.24
CA ASN A 506 -11.27 -19.01 -6.69
C ASN A 506 -10.13 -18.14 -7.26
N GLY A 507 -9.09 -17.90 -6.45
CA GLY A 507 -7.98 -17.00 -6.78
C GLY A 507 -8.31 -15.50 -6.59
N MET A 508 -9.52 -15.16 -6.16
CA MET A 508 -9.91 -13.77 -5.85
C MET A 508 -9.92 -13.53 -4.35
N PHE A 509 -9.46 -12.35 -3.94
CA PHE A 509 -9.48 -11.88 -2.57
C PHE A 509 -10.56 -10.83 -2.31
N GLN A 510 -10.98 -10.72 -1.06
CA GLN A 510 -11.76 -9.61 -0.53
C GLN A 510 -10.90 -8.33 -0.46
N TYR A 511 -11.55 -7.19 -0.19
CA TYR A 511 -10.80 -5.95 0.01
C TYR A 511 -9.91 -6.05 1.26
N PRO A 512 -8.69 -5.48 1.22
CA PRO A 512 -7.76 -5.58 2.34
C PRO A 512 -8.27 -4.83 3.58
N VAL A 513 -8.21 -5.48 4.74
CA VAL A 513 -8.43 -4.86 6.05
C VAL A 513 -7.10 -4.44 6.63
N ASN A 514 -6.95 -3.17 7.00
CA ASN A 514 -5.68 -2.56 7.39
C ASN A 514 -5.56 -2.36 8.91
N TYR A 515 -4.46 -2.82 9.49
CA TYR A 515 -4.08 -2.66 10.89
C TYR A 515 -2.88 -1.72 11.00
N PRO A 516 -2.99 -0.56 11.67
CA PRO A 516 -1.86 0.32 11.92
C PRO A 516 -0.93 -0.30 12.96
N ILE A 517 0.35 -0.42 12.63
CA ILE A 517 1.34 -1.11 13.48
C ILE A 517 2.63 -0.31 13.73
N GLY A 518 2.80 0.83 13.07
CA GLY A 518 3.99 1.67 13.26
C GLY A 518 4.73 1.93 11.96
N ARG A 519 5.95 2.45 12.06
CA ARG A 519 6.72 2.94 10.91
C ARG A 519 7.54 1.83 10.27
N ARG A 520 7.39 1.68 8.95
CA ARG A 520 8.17 0.78 8.09
C ARG A 520 8.21 -0.68 8.58
N PRO A 521 7.07 -1.37 8.62
CA PRO A 521 7.08 -2.81 8.81
C PRO A 521 7.89 -3.47 7.69
N SER A 522 8.85 -4.31 8.08
CA SER A 522 9.87 -4.86 7.20
C SER A 522 9.65 -6.35 6.93
N SER A 523 9.26 -7.12 7.94
CA SER A 523 9.05 -8.56 7.85
C SER A 523 7.98 -9.01 8.84
N LEU A 524 7.30 -10.10 8.54
CA LEU A 524 6.28 -10.67 9.41
C LEU A 524 6.35 -12.20 9.44
N VAL A 525 5.97 -12.79 10.57
CA VAL A 525 5.81 -14.23 10.77
C VAL A 525 4.50 -14.54 11.48
N VAL A 526 4.06 -15.78 11.35
CA VAL A 526 2.76 -16.24 11.83
C VAL A 526 2.96 -17.45 12.73
N ASN A 527 2.43 -17.40 13.94
CA ASN A 527 2.36 -18.54 14.85
C ASN A 527 1.24 -18.32 15.88
N ASP A 528 0.93 -19.32 16.70
CA ASP A 528 0.07 -19.15 17.87
C ASP A 528 0.94 -18.71 19.07
N PHE A 529 1.17 -17.40 19.21
CA PHE A 529 2.04 -16.84 20.26
C PHE A 529 1.40 -16.90 21.65
N ASN A 530 0.16 -17.36 21.75
CA ASN A 530 -0.61 -17.32 22.98
C ASN A 530 -1.25 -18.65 23.39
N ASN A 531 -1.03 -19.71 22.61
CA ASN A 531 -1.55 -21.07 22.79
C ASN A 531 -3.09 -21.15 22.80
N ASP A 532 -3.79 -20.30 22.03
CA ASP A 532 -5.26 -20.37 21.87
C ASP A 532 -5.72 -21.04 20.58
N ASN A 533 -4.80 -21.65 19.84
CA ASN A 533 -4.95 -22.28 18.54
C ASN A 533 -5.43 -21.34 17.43
N LYS A 534 -5.21 -20.03 17.58
CA LYS A 534 -5.43 -19.05 16.52
C LYS A 534 -4.10 -18.56 15.98
N LEU A 535 -4.12 -18.13 14.72
CA LEU A 535 -2.94 -17.56 14.10
C LEU A 535 -2.78 -16.11 14.55
N ASP A 536 -1.66 -15.83 15.19
CA ASP A 536 -1.21 -14.50 15.55
C ASP A 536 -0.12 -14.02 14.57
N LEU A 537 0.13 -12.72 14.55
CA LEU A 537 1.20 -12.12 13.74
C LEU A 537 2.27 -11.53 14.63
N ALA A 538 3.54 -11.73 14.27
CA ALA A 538 4.67 -10.97 14.79
C ALA A 538 5.33 -10.19 13.65
N ILE A 539 5.49 -8.89 13.82
CA ILE A 539 5.95 -7.98 12.76
C ILE A 539 7.12 -7.15 13.27
N SER A 540 8.20 -7.11 12.49
CA SER A 540 9.35 -6.24 12.77
C SER A 540 9.14 -4.87 12.11
N ASN A 541 9.30 -3.78 12.88
CA ASN A 541 9.28 -2.42 12.33
C ASN A 541 10.68 -1.83 12.28
N TYR A 542 11.12 -1.49 11.07
CA TYR A 542 12.48 -1.03 10.81
C TYR A 542 12.81 0.30 11.49
N ASP A 543 11.91 1.29 11.46
CA ASP A 543 12.19 2.64 12.00
C ASP A 543 11.80 2.80 13.49
N ASP A 544 10.95 1.91 14.00
CA ASP A 544 10.49 1.95 15.40
C ASP A 544 11.32 1.06 16.33
N SER A 545 12.19 0.21 15.80
CA SER A 545 13.05 -0.68 16.59
C SER A 545 12.25 -1.55 17.56
N ASN A 546 11.13 -2.11 17.07
CA ASN A 546 10.27 -2.96 17.86
C ASN A 546 9.75 -4.14 17.04
N VAL A 547 9.27 -5.13 17.78
CA VAL A 547 8.40 -6.19 17.27
C VAL A 547 6.99 -5.92 17.78
N ILE A 548 6.03 -5.91 16.86
CA ILE A 548 4.61 -5.83 17.17
C ILE A 548 4.00 -7.22 17.12
N ILE A 549 3.21 -7.56 18.14
CA ILE A 549 2.36 -8.75 18.15
C ILE A 549 0.90 -8.33 17.95
N LEU A 550 0.23 -8.98 17.01
CA LEU A 550 -1.20 -8.90 16.78
C LEU A 550 -1.81 -10.27 17.08
N PHE A 551 -2.56 -10.38 18.18
CA PHE A 551 -3.24 -11.61 18.55
C PHE A 551 -4.50 -11.81 17.71
N GLY A 552 -4.72 -13.03 17.20
CA GLY A 552 -5.91 -13.41 16.48
C GLY A 552 -7.11 -13.53 17.41
N GLU A 553 -8.25 -13.02 16.98
CA GLU A 553 -9.50 -12.99 17.73
C GLU A 553 -10.53 -13.96 17.14
N GLU A 554 -11.57 -14.31 17.90
CA GLU A 554 -12.58 -15.31 17.49
C GLU A 554 -13.34 -14.92 16.20
N ASN A 555 -13.46 -13.63 15.94
CA ASN A 555 -14.14 -13.09 14.76
C ASN A 555 -13.23 -12.98 13.53
N SER A 556 -12.10 -13.70 13.49
CA SER A 556 -11.12 -13.63 12.40
C SER A 556 -10.52 -12.23 12.20
N THR A 557 -10.45 -11.43 13.27
CA THR A 557 -9.75 -10.14 13.27
C THR A 557 -8.52 -10.21 14.16
N PHE A 558 -7.69 -9.17 14.14
CA PHE A 558 -6.60 -9.01 15.09
C PHE A 558 -6.94 -8.01 16.19
N GLY A 559 -6.50 -8.31 17.41
CA GLY A 559 -6.60 -7.45 18.58
C GLY A 559 -5.69 -6.23 18.52
N ILE A 560 -5.55 -5.57 19.67
CA ILE A 560 -4.72 -4.36 19.79
C ILE A 560 -3.23 -4.72 19.61
N PRO A 561 -2.46 -3.96 18.80
CA PRO A 561 -1.03 -4.17 18.64
C PRO A 561 -0.28 -4.03 19.97
N ILE A 562 0.54 -5.02 20.32
CA ILE A 562 1.41 -4.99 21.50
C ILE A 562 2.86 -4.86 21.05
N SER A 563 3.57 -3.87 21.58
CA SER A 563 4.93 -3.54 21.18
C SER A 563 5.99 -4.07 22.14
N TYR A 564 6.96 -4.80 21.61
CA TYR A 564 8.16 -5.26 22.29
C TYR A 564 9.39 -4.54 21.72
N PRO A 565 10.02 -3.62 22.47
CA PRO A 565 11.19 -2.91 21.98
C PRO A 565 12.37 -3.86 21.83
N VAL A 566 13.13 -3.67 20.75
CA VAL A 566 14.40 -4.34 20.48
C VAL A 566 15.45 -3.29 20.11
N ASN A 567 16.67 -3.73 19.82
CA ASN A 567 17.71 -2.82 19.36
C ASN A 567 17.61 -2.58 17.85
N GLY A 568 17.93 -1.37 17.42
CA GLY A 568 18.28 -1.10 16.04
C GLY A 568 17.17 -1.15 15.01
N SER A 569 17.55 -1.01 13.76
CA SER A 569 16.62 -1.06 12.64
C SER A 569 16.35 -2.50 12.24
N THR A 570 15.14 -2.99 12.54
CA THR A 570 14.81 -4.40 12.35
C THR A 570 14.48 -4.71 10.89
N SER A 571 15.19 -5.67 10.30
CA SER A 571 15.08 -5.99 8.86
C SER A 571 14.30 -7.26 8.57
N SER A 572 14.47 -8.31 9.40
CA SER A 572 13.85 -9.61 9.21
C SER A 572 13.52 -10.24 10.57
N ILE A 573 12.51 -11.11 10.59
CA ILE A 573 12.05 -11.85 11.77
C ILE A 573 11.81 -13.32 11.41
N VAL A 574 12.19 -14.23 12.32
CA VAL A 574 11.84 -15.66 12.26
C VAL A 574 11.24 -16.11 13.59
N CYS A 575 10.45 -17.19 13.54
CA CYS A 575 9.81 -17.80 14.69
C CYS A 575 10.22 -19.27 14.81
N GLY A 576 10.38 -19.74 16.05
CA GLY A 576 10.72 -21.13 16.38
C GLY A 576 10.80 -21.33 17.89
N ASP A 577 11.04 -22.55 18.36
CA ASP A 577 11.35 -22.83 19.77
C ASP A 577 12.88 -22.88 19.95
N PHE A 578 13.49 -21.77 20.38
CA PHE A 578 14.94 -21.63 20.48
C PHE A 578 15.48 -22.05 21.87
N ASN A 579 14.58 -22.36 22.81
CA ASN A 579 14.93 -22.74 24.18
C ASN A 579 14.38 -24.12 24.62
N ASN A 580 13.69 -24.84 23.72
CA ASN A 580 13.04 -26.13 23.92
C ASN A 580 11.96 -26.14 25.02
N ASP A 581 11.23 -25.04 25.20
CA ASP A 581 10.13 -24.95 26.17
C ASP A 581 8.72 -25.13 25.57
N ASN A 582 8.64 -25.39 24.26
CA ASN A 582 7.45 -25.48 23.42
C ASN A 582 6.62 -24.19 23.34
N GLN A 583 7.22 -23.03 23.61
CA GLN A 583 6.62 -21.73 23.33
C GLN A 583 7.25 -21.12 22.08
N PRO A 584 6.46 -20.42 21.26
CA PRO A 584 7.01 -19.68 20.13
C PRO A 584 7.91 -18.54 20.61
N ASP A 585 9.18 -18.62 20.26
CA ASP A 585 10.16 -17.56 20.39
C ASP A 585 10.33 -16.81 19.06
N LEU A 586 10.97 -15.66 19.12
CA LEU A 586 11.27 -14.82 17.95
C LEU A 586 12.76 -14.48 17.90
N VAL A 587 13.32 -14.46 16.69
CA VAL A 587 14.66 -13.89 16.43
C VAL A 587 14.53 -12.81 15.37
N VAL A 588 15.06 -11.63 15.67
CA VAL A 588 15.05 -10.48 14.76
C VAL A 588 16.44 -9.98 14.46
N THR A 589 16.69 -9.59 13.21
CA THR A 589 17.94 -8.96 12.80
C THR A 589 17.88 -7.46 13.03
N SER A 590 18.97 -6.88 13.53
CA SER A 590 19.12 -5.44 13.76
C SER A 590 20.25 -4.88 12.90
N ALA A 591 19.89 -4.39 11.72
CA ALA A 591 20.83 -4.08 10.64
C ALA A 591 21.93 -3.09 11.05
N ASN A 592 21.57 -2.02 11.76
CA ASN A 592 22.53 -0.95 12.12
C ASN A 592 23.42 -1.32 13.32
N ASP A 593 23.06 -2.33 14.10
CA ASP A 593 23.77 -2.75 15.30
C ASP A 593 24.62 -4.01 15.08
N ASN A 594 24.48 -4.68 13.93
CA ASN A 594 25.17 -5.93 13.58
C ASN A 594 24.94 -7.04 14.62
N ILE A 595 23.67 -7.19 15.00
CA ILE A 595 23.23 -8.20 15.96
C ILE A 595 21.94 -8.86 15.48
N ILE A 596 21.65 -10.01 16.09
CA ILE A 596 20.30 -10.53 16.24
C ILE A 596 19.85 -10.37 17.68
N SER A 597 18.55 -10.13 17.89
CA SER A 597 17.88 -10.13 19.18
C SER A 597 16.90 -11.29 19.27
N VAL A 598 17.00 -12.08 20.33
CA VAL A 598 16.12 -13.24 20.61
C VAL A 598 15.11 -12.84 21.67
N LEU A 599 13.83 -12.95 21.39
CA LEU A 599 12.73 -12.73 22.32
C LEU A 599 12.15 -14.10 22.67
N LEU A 600 12.37 -14.56 23.89
CA LEU A 600 11.81 -15.83 24.36
C LEU A 600 10.35 -15.66 24.78
N GLY A 601 9.47 -16.50 24.24
CA GLY A 601 8.04 -16.50 24.52
C GLY A 601 7.74 -16.96 25.95
N ASN A 602 6.72 -16.37 26.56
CA ASN A 602 6.16 -16.82 27.83
C ASN A 602 4.73 -17.34 27.61
N LYS A 603 4.28 -18.23 28.49
CA LYS A 603 2.90 -18.79 28.47
C LYS A 603 1.78 -17.78 28.74
N ASN A 604 2.10 -16.52 29.02
CA ASN A 604 1.15 -15.48 29.42
C ASN A 604 1.01 -14.36 28.38
N ARG A 605 1.19 -14.67 27.08
CA ARG A 605 1.12 -13.69 25.97
C ARG A 605 2.19 -12.60 26.03
N THR A 606 3.35 -12.89 26.62
CA THR A 606 4.45 -11.93 26.72
C THR A 606 5.77 -12.53 26.27
N PHE A 607 6.77 -11.69 26.03
CA PHE A 607 8.14 -12.10 25.78
C PHE A 607 9.05 -11.68 26.92
N GLN A 608 10.09 -12.46 27.17
CA GLN A 608 11.18 -12.11 28.06
C GLN A 608 12.01 -10.94 27.50
N PRO A 609 12.82 -10.26 28.31
CA PRO A 609 13.81 -9.32 27.81
C PRO A 609 14.71 -9.99 26.76
N TYR A 610 14.97 -9.30 25.65
CA TYR A 610 15.68 -9.91 24.54
C TYR A 610 17.15 -10.23 24.88
N ILE A 611 17.70 -11.25 24.23
CA ILE A 611 19.11 -11.64 24.30
C ILE A 611 19.77 -11.32 22.97
N ASN A 612 20.93 -10.64 23.00
CA ASN A 612 21.63 -10.27 21.77
C ASN A 612 22.76 -11.24 21.45
N SER A 613 22.90 -11.56 20.17
CA SER A 613 24.08 -12.25 19.62
C SER A 613 24.65 -11.43 18.47
N ALA A 614 25.98 -11.33 18.38
CA ALA A 614 26.64 -10.56 17.33
C ALA A 614 26.60 -11.31 16.00
N THR A 615 26.49 -10.54 14.91
CA THR A 615 26.60 -11.01 13.52
C THR A 615 27.68 -10.22 12.77
N ASP A 616 27.86 -10.53 11.49
CA ASP A 616 28.60 -9.64 10.60
C ASP A 616 27.74 -8.40 10.22
N LYS A 617 28.26 -7.52 9.34
CA LYS A 617 27.67 -6.19 9.12
C LYS A 617 26.39 -6.18 8.29
N ILE A 618 25.42 -5.40 8.76
CA ILE A 618 24.10 -5.18 8.14
C ILE A 618 23.40 -6.53 7.91
N PRO A 619 23.00 -7.24 8.99
CA PRO A 619 22.14 -8.41 8.88
C PRO A 619 20.79 -8.00 8.29
N PHE A 620 20.43 -8.57 7.14
CA PHE A 620 19.27 -8.17 6.34
C PHE A 620 18.17 -9.24 6.31
N SER A 621 18.55 -10.50 6.14
CA SER A 621 17.62 -11.64 6.12
C SER A 621 18.10 -12.72 7.09
N ILE A 622 17.18 -13.49 7.64
CA ILE A 622 17.46 -14.58 8.58
C ILE A 622 16.53 -15.75 8.30
N ILE A 623 17.04 -16.97 8.46
CA ILE A 623 16.26 -18.21 8.45
C ILE A 623 16.68 -19.09 9.62
N ALA A 624 15.74 -19.89 10.14
CA ALA A 624 15.97 -20.83 11.23
C ALA A 624 15.88 -22.27 10.71
N GLY A 625 16.72 -23.14 11.25
CA GLY A 625 16.79 -24.55 10.91
C GLY A 625 17.76 -25.27 11.84
N ASP A 626 17.74 -26.60 11.85
CA ASP A 626 18.76 -27.41 12.56
C ASP A 626 19.85 -27.77 11.55
N PHE A 627 20.89 -26.95 11.43
CA PHE A 627 21.93 -27.11 10.40
C PHE A 627 22.98 -28.17 10.78
N ASN A 628 22.97 -28.66 12.02
CA ASN A 628 23.94 -29.63 12.52
C ASN A 628 23.29 -30.96 13.01
N ASN A 629 21.98 -31.10 12.89
CA ASN A 629 21.17 -32.24 13.33
C ASN A 629 21.28 -32.52 14.84
N ASP A 630 21.39 -31.48 15.67
CA ASP A 630 21.46 -31.60 17.14
C ASP A 630 20.13 -31.36 17.86
N THR A 631 19.04 -31.21 17.11
CA THR A 631 17.66 -30.93 17.53
C THR A 631 17.42 -29.55 18.15
N LYS A 632 18.40 -28.64 18.09
CA LYS A 632 18.23 -27.25 18.52
C LYS A 632 18.14 -26.38 17.28
N LEU A 633 17.27 -25.37 17.34
CA LEU A 633 17.20 -24.40 16.26
C LEU A 633 18.45 -23.53 16.23
N ASP A 634 19.09 -23.52 15.06
CA ASP A 634 20.15 -22.62 14.66
C ASP A 634 19.58 -21.48 13.81
N VAL A 635 20.41 -20.49 13.47
CA VAL A 635 20.04 -19.45 12.50
C VAL A 635 21.14 -19.17 11.47
N ALA A 636 20.73 -18.93 10.23
CA ALA A 636 21.59 -18.42 9.16
C ALA A 636 21.18 -16.98 8.85
N VAL A 637 22.13 -16.05 8.91
CA VAL A 637 21.92 -14.61 8.79
C VAL A 637 22.67 -14.09 7.58
N VAL A 638 21.96 -13.46 6.66
CA VAL A 638 22.54 -12.80 5.47
C VAL A 638 23.01 -11.41 5.83
N ASN A 639 24.28 -11.11 5.60
CA ASN A 639 24.94 -9.85 5.93
C ASN A 639 25.27 -9.10 4.64
N THR A 640 24.41 -8.15 4.27
CA THR A 640 24.45 -7.51 2.94
C THR A 640 25.73 -6.72 2.72
N GLN A 641 26.24 -6.00 3.73
CA GLN A 641 27.42 -5.17 3.56
C GLN A 641 28.73 -5.97 3.56
N ASP A 642 28.78 -7.06 4.33
CA ASP A 642 29.97 -7.91 4.43
C ASP A 642 29.99 -9.02 3.37
N ASN A 643 29.01 -9.07 2.46
CA ASN A 643 28.95 -10.04 1.35
C ASN A 643 28.99 -11.49 1.83
N SER A 644 28.37 -11.74 2.99
CA SER A 644 28.48 -13.00 3.73
C SER A 644 27.14 -13.51 4.24
N THR A 645 27.12 -14.79 4.59
CA THR A 645 26.10 -15.41 5.43
C THR A 645 26.78 -15.96 6.68
N SER A 646 26.30 -15.60 7.87
CA SER A 646 26.78 -16.15 9.14
C SER A 646 25.84 -17.25 9.61
N VAL A 647 26.38 -18.40 10.01
CA VAL A 647 25.63 -19.49 10.66
C VAL A 647 25.93 -19.47 12.15
N LEU A 648 24.89 -19.35 12.96
CA LEU A 648 24.94 -19.29 14.42
C LEU A 648 24.24 -20.54 14.98
N LEU A 649 25.03 -21.47 15.52
CA LEU A 649 24.49 -22.72 16.08
C LEU A 649 23.83 -22.47 17.45
N GLY A 650 22.62 -22.98 17.64
CA GLY A 650 21.82 -22.87 18.84
C GLY A 650 22.42 -23.64 20.02
N ILE A 651 22.36 -23.05 21.20
CA ILE A 651 22.75 -23.73 22.45
C ILE A 651 21.54 -24.43 23.09
N GLY A 652 20.32 -24.07 22.68
CA GLY A 652 19.05 -24.64 23.14
C GLY A 652 18.49 -23.96 24.39
N ASN A 653 18.89 -22.71 24.63
CA ASN A 653 18.42 -21.87 25.74
C ASN A 653 18.14 -20.42 25.27
N GLY A 654 17.94 -20.21 23.97
CA GLY A 654 17.81 -18.87 23.36
C GLY A 654 19.12 -18.15 23.05
N SER A 655 20.29 -18.76 23.33
CA SER A 655 21.59 -18.21 22.95
C SER A 655 22.26 -19.04 21.84
N PHE A 656 23.18 -18.40 21.13
CA PHE A 656 23.91 -19.01 20.02
C PHE A 656 25.42 -19.06 20.28
N GLN A 657 26.09 -20.00 19.62
CA GLN A 657 27.54 -20.06 19.53
C GLN A 657 28.09 -18.89 18.69
N THR A 658 29.41 -18.73 18.70
CA THR A 658 30.08 -17.75 17.83
C THR A 658 29.76 -18.03 16.35
N PRO A 659 29.41 -17.01 15.56
CA PRO A 659 29.06 -17.19 14.15
C PRO A 659 30.20 -17.80 13.34
N THR A 660 29.84 -18.71 12.43
CA THR A 660 30.70 -19.17 11.34
C THR A 660 30.31 -18.45 10.06
N THR A 661 31.25 -17.76 9.42
CA THR A 661 30.97 -16.89 8.27
C THR A 661 31.34 -17.55 6.94
N TYR A 662 30.42 -17.47 5.97
CA TYR A 662 30.58 -17.93 4.59
C TYR A 662 30.47 -16.75 3.63
N ILE A 663 31.39 -16.60 2.69
CA ILE A 663 31.33 -15.55 1.67
C ILE A 663 30.45 -16.05 0.50
N VAL A 664 29.39 -15.29 0.18
CA VAL A 664 28.33 -15.75 -0.75
C VAL A 664 28.14 -14.85 -1.98
N GLY A 665 28.95 -13.80 -2.11
CA GLY A 665 28.91 -12.87 -3.23
C GLY A 665 28.40 -11.48 -2.83
N TYR A 666 28.30 -10.58 -3.80
CA TYR A 666 28.03 -9.16 -3.53
C TYR A 666 26.57 -8.90 -3.17
N LEU A 667 26.36 -8.13 -2.09
CA LEU A 667 25.06 -7.65 -1.62
C LEU A 667 23.99 -8.74 -1.54
N PRO A 668 24.21 -9.81 -0.75
CA PRO A 668 23.19 -10.83 -0.55
C PRO A 668 21.99 -10.23 0.20
N VAL A 669 20.77 -10.63 -0.18
CA VAL A 669 19.51 -10.02 0.32
C VAL A 669 18.48 -11.03 0.84
N SER A 670 18.60 -12.31 0.49
CA SER A 670 17.60 -13.32 0.83
C SER A 670 18.29 -14.66 1.01
N VAL A 671 17.75 -15.47 1.92
CA VAL A 671 18.12 -16.88 2.13
C VAL A 671 16.85 -17.71 2.15
N ILE A 672 16.91 -18.88 1.55
CA ILE A 672 15.88 -19.93 1.61
C ILE A 672 16.54 -21.22 2.08
N LEU A 673 15.72 -22.15 2.54
CA LEU A 673 16.15 -23.40 3.13
C LEU A 673 15.35 -24.55 2.52
N GLY A 674 15.99 -25.67 2.24
CA GLY A 674 15.35 -26.89 1.76
C GLY A 674 16.33 -28.03 1.60
N ASP A 675 15.83 -29.22 1.32
CA ASP A 675 16.65 -30.34 0.83
C ASP A 675 16.57 -30.32 -0.69
N PHE A 676 17.63 -29.84 -1.35
CA PHE A 676 17.64 -29.67 -2.80
C PHE A 676 18.11 -30.94 -3.51
N ASN A 677 18.78 -31.84 -2.81
CA ASN A 677 19.44 -33.02 -3.36
C ASN A 677 18.87 -34.36 -2.82
N ASP A 678 17.77 -34.31 -2.07
CA ASP A 678 17.09 -35.44 -1.42
C ASP A 678 18.01 -36.26 -0.49
N ASP A 679 19.03 -35.63 0.13
CA ASP A 679 19.96 -36.30 1.06
C ASP A 679 19.52 -36.23 2.53
N THR A 680 18.34 -35.69 2.81
CA THR A 680 17.70 -35.47 4.11
C THR A 680 18.37 -34.44 5.00
N LYS A 681 19.33 -33.67 4.47
CA LYS A 681 19.92 -32.52 5.15
C LYS A 681 19.39 -31.24 4.54
N LEU A 682 19.53 -30.18 5.34
CA LEU A 682 19.21 -28.84 4.92
C LEU A 682 20.38 -28.24 4.12
N ASP A 683 20.09 -27.76 2.91
CA ASP A 683 21.01 -27.00 2.06
C ASP A 683 20.74 -25.48 2.10
#